data_AF-A0A225D981-F1
#
_entry.id   AF-A0A225D981-F1
#
_cell.length_a   1.000
_cell.length_b   1.000
_cell.length_c   1.000
_cell.angle_alpha   90.00
_cell.angle_beta   90.00
_cell.angle_gamma   90.00
#
_symmetry.space_group_name_H-M   'P 1'
#
loop_
_entity.id
_entity.type
_entity.pdbx_description
1 polymer ?
#
loop_
_entity_poly.entity_id
_entity_poly.type
_entity_poly.pdbx_seq_one_letter_code
_entity_poly.pdbx_strand_id
1 'polypeptide(L)'
;MRFLAVVLLGLVALTGAARGQSATPPAEKYAAAVAELRTLIGHEVADKKLPALSIALVDDQQVVWAEGFGHQDRGHKTPATADTVYRVGSVSKLFTDVAIMQLVDAGQLDLDAPVTKYLPDFKPAVKPEYKPITLRMLMSHRSGLIREPPVGNYFDPTEPGLAKTVASLNGVDLVYPPGEKVKYSNAAIGVVGYVLEKTQKQKFEDYVRQRVLEPLGMTHSSFGPSPAVKAGLADAVMWTYHGREFRAPTFELGESPAGCMYSTVRDLAKFTSCLFAGGKAGDKPLLKPETLSEMFRLQYGKPDDARRFGIGFALSELDGKPRVGHGGAVYGFATELAALPEQKLAAVVVCSRDVANAVTTRLANDALRLMLAAKNGKPLPKLEKSTPLTPAEAQAIAGRYHSGDRSLTINDYAGQAHLLLGSGGFKVRLAKEGNDLVMDDTLVWGTKINRDGDKLVRGKLTFEKEPLPGLPADAPADWKGLIGEYGWDHNTLYIHERGGKLYALIEWVFFDELTDLGNDVFRFPDGSGGLYPGEKLVFTRDAAGRATKVEAAKIVFARRKIDGEGGETFRTPPIKPLTDLRKQALAARPPEEKGDFRKPEMVDLTTIDPTIKLDIRYATDNNFLSNPFYTSARAFMQRPAADAVGRVHAKLKDKGYGLLIHDAYRPWYVTKMFWDATPAHLHNFVANPAKGSRHNRGCAVDLTLYDLKTGQPIEMVSGYDEMTDRAYPEYPGGTSRQRWHRDLLRRAMEAEDFTVNEDEWWHFDYKDWKKYPIQNLTFESIK
;
A
#
# COMPACT_ATOMS: atom_id res chain seq x y z
N MET A 1 61.70 55.06 13.31
CA MET A 1 60.52 55.38 14.13
C MET A 1 59.35 54.54 13.65
N ARG A 2 58.80 53.73 14.56
CA ARG A 2 57.47 53.07 14.60
C ARG A 2 56.80 52.65 13.28
N PHE A 3 56.75 51.34 13.07
CA PHE A 3 55.73 50.65 12.27
C PHE A 3 54.33 50.91 12.85
N LEU A 4 53.37 51.26 11.98
CA LEU A 4 51.94 51.19 12.29
C LEU A 4 51.23 50.46 11.14
N ALA A 5 50.37 49.53 11.54
CA ALA A 5 49.60 48.63 10.70
C ALA A 5 48.41 49.33 10.02
N VAL A 6 48.05 48.84 8.83
CA VAL A 6 46.65 48.79 8.38
C VAL A 6 46.40 47.39 7.83
N VAL A 7 45.57 46.66 8.56
CA VAL A 7 45.00 45.37 8.18
C VAL A 7 43.82 45.65 7.24
N LEU A 8 43.86 45.14 6.01
CA LEU A 8 42.68 45.02 5.15
C LEU A 8 42.36 43.52 5.03
N LEU A 9 41.34 43.07 5.76
CA LEU A 9 40.74 41.75 5.56
C LEU A 9 39.99 41.76 4.21
N GLY A 10 40.50 41.02 3.24
CA GLY A 10 39.74 40.66 2.05
C GLY A 10 38.69 39.61 2.40
N LEU A 11 37.41 39.98 2.32
CA LEU A 11 36.32 39.00 2.24
C LEU A 11 36.38 38.33 0.85
N VAL A 12 36.85 37.10 0.82
CA VAL A 12 36.59 36.18 -0.30
C VAL A 12 35.12 35.77 -0.17
N ALA A 13 34.27 36.37 -1.00
CA ALA A 13 32.92 35.85 -1.23
C ALA A 13 33.05 34.52 -1.99
N LEU A 14 33.03 33.41 -1.25
CA LEU A 14 32.77 32.09 -1.79
C LEU A 14 31.33 32.09 -2.35
N THR A 15 31.19 32.34 -3.65
CA THR A 15 29.99 32.04 -4.41
C THR A 15 29.87 30.52 -4.55
N GLY A 16 29.44 29.87 -3.47
CA GLY A 16 28.89 28.52 -3.55
C GLY A 16 27.63 28.59 -4.41
N ALA A 17 27.75 28.19 -5.67
CA ALA A 17 26.63 28.05 -6.59
C ALA A 17 25.61 27.06 -6.00
N ALA A 18 24.55 27.58 -5.40
CA ALA A 18 23.34 26.82 -5.18
C ALA A 18 22.79 26.41 -6.56
N ARG A 19 22.99 25.15 -6.97
CA ARG A 19 22.19 24.53 -8.03
C ARG A 19 20.78 24.31 -7.50
N GLY A 20 20.04 25.40 -7.36
CA GLY A 20 18.66 25.43 -6.93
C GLY A 20 17.85 26.28 -7.89
N GLN A 21 17.28 25.63 -8.91
CA GLN A 21 15.90 25.84 -9.39
C GLN A 21 15.63 25.01 -10.65
N SER A 22 14.86 23.94 -10.51
CA SER A 22 14.24 23.18 -11.61
C SER A 22 12.72 23.32 -11.64
N ALA A 23 12.17 24.32 -10.94
CA ALA A 23 10.75 24.67 -11.04
C ALA A 23 10.51 25.59 -12.24
N THR A 24 9.40 25.37 -12.96
CA THR A 24 8.86 26.36 -13.90
C THR A 24 7.90 27.26 -13.12
N PRO A 25 8.18 28.57 -12.98
CA PRO A 25 7.33 29.46 -12.21
C PRO A 25 5.92 29.53 -12.84
N PRO A 26 4.88 29.80 -12.03
CA PRO A 26 3.53 29.91 -12.55
C PRO A 26 3.43 31.08 -13.53
N ALA A 27 2.81 30.85 -14.69
CA ALA A 27 2.36 31.94 -15.55
C ALA A 27 1.40 32.84 -14.75
N GLU A 28 1.47 34.16 -14.96
CA GLU A 28 0.74 35.17 -14.18
C GLU A 28 -0.76 34.84 -14.03
N LYS A 29 -1.38 34.45 -15.15
CA LYS A 29 -2.78 33.99 -15.24
C LYS A 29 -3.15 32.88 -14.25
N TYR A 30 -2.22 32.01 -13.89
CA TYR A 30 -2.44 30.85 -13.03
C TYR A 30 -1.78 31.00 -11.65
N ALA A 31 -1.19 32.16 -11.32
CA ALA A 31 -0.46 32.34 -10.06
C ALA A 31 -1.32 32.06 -8.81
N ALA A 32 -2.56 32.56 -8.79
CA ALA A 32 -3.49 32.31 -7.68
C ALA A 32 -3.92 30.83 -7.60
N ALA A 33 -4.20 30.19 -8.74
CA ALA A 33 -4.52 28.76 -8.81
C ALA A 33 -3.36 27.90 -8.26
N VAL A 34 -2.13 28.25 -8.61
CA VAL A 34 -0.92 27.54 -8.14
C VAL A 34 -0.70 27.76 -6.65
N ALA A 35 -1.01 28.93 -6.09
CA ALA A 35 -0.91 29.16 -4.65
C ALA A 35 -1.87 28.27 -3.83
N GLU A 36 -3.12 28.12 -4.30
CA GLU A 36 -4.09 27.20 -3.70
C GLU A 36 -3.63 25.73 -3.82
N LEU A 37 -3.13 25.33 -4.99
CA LEU A 37 -2.58 23.99 -5.20
C LEU A 37 -1.39 23.68 -4.30
N ARG A 38 -0.42 24.60 -4.15
CA ARG A 38 0.71 24.41 -3.23
C ARG A 38 0.26 24.13 -1.81
N THR A 39 -0.78 24.83 -1.35
CA THR A 39 -1.35 24.63 -0.01
C THR A 39 -1.97 23.24 0.13
N LEU A 40 -2.73 22.79 -0.88
CA LEU A 40 -3.31 21.45 -0.87
C LEU A 40 -2.22 20.35 -0.97
N ILE A 41 -1.25 20.50 -1.87
CA ILE A 41 -0.16 19.53 -2.04
C ILE A 41 0.66 19.42 -0.76
N GLY A 42 0.98 20.55 -0.11
CA GLY A 42 1.67 20.54 1.18
C GLY A 42 0.89 19.80 2.27
N HIS A 43 -0.44 19.94 2.28
CA HIS A 43 -1.31 19.18 3.17
C HIS A 43 -1.26 17.67 2.86
N GLU A 44 -1.43 17.26 1.60
CA GLU A 44 -1.39 15.85 1.20
C GLU A 44 -0.04 15.19 1.48
N VAL A 45 1.07 15.88 1.18
CA VAL A 45 2.43 15.38 1.43
C VAL A 45 2.66 15.14 2.92
N ALA A 46 2.21 16.07 3.78
CA ALA A 46 2.36 15.95 5.22
C ALA A 46 1.44 14.89 5.84
N ASP A 47 0.15 14.91 5.49
CA ASP A 47 -0.88 14.01 6.06
C ASP A 47 -0.63 12.56 5.67
N LYS A 48 -0.28 12.29 4.41
CA LYS A 48 -0.10 10.94 3.87
C LYS A 48 1.36 10.50 3.79
N LYS A 49 2.27 11.29 4.35
CA LYS A 49 3.73 11.03 4.40
C LYS A 49 4.28 10.64 3.02
N LEU A 50 3.97 11.45 2.01
CA LEU A 50 4.40 11.19 0.64
C LEU A 50 5.89 11.53 0.51
N PRO A 51 6.77 10.59 0.11
CA PRO A 51 8.21 10.87 0.07
C PRO A 51 8.58 11.94 -0.95
N ALA A 52 8.15 11.76 -2.21
CA ALA A 52 8.25 12.74 -3.28
C ALA A 52 6.94 12.82 -4.07
N LEU A 53 6.62 14.03 -4.53
CA LEU A 53 5.53 14.30 -5.45
C LEU A 53 5.94 15.41 -6.43
N SER A 54 5.67 15.23 -7.72
CA SER A 54 5.87 16.28 -8.73
C SER A 54 4.59 16.51 -9.52
N ILE A 55 4.41 17.75 -9.99
CA ILE A 55 3.26 18.18 -10.77
C ILE A 55 3.69 19.10 -11.92
N ALA A 56 3.01 18.98 -13.07
CA ALA A 56 3.11 19.94 -14.18
C ALA A 56 1.72 20.28 -14.72
N LEU A 57 1.52 21.55 -15.07
CA LEU A 57 0.30 22.08 -15.67
C LEU A 57 0.57 22.60 -17.07
N VAL A 58 -0.34 22.32 -18.01
CA VAL A 58 -0.22 22.71 -19.42
C VAL A 58 -1.47 23.46 -19.87
N ASP A 59 -1.28 24.60 -20.52
CA ASP A 59 -2.33 25.36 -21.24
C ASP A 59 -1.93 25.46 -22.72
N ASP A 60 -2.75 24.89 -23.60
CA ASP A 60 -2.43 24.64 -25.01
C ASP A 60 -1.09 23.90 -25.14
N GLN A 61 -0.04 24.52 -25.67
CA GLN A 61 1.24 23.85 -25.87
C GLN A 61 2.29 24.24 -24.82
N GLN A 62 1.92 25.08 -23.85
CA GLN A 62 2.86 25.68 -22.89
C GLN A 62 2.75 25.04 -21.50
N VAL A 63 3.89 24.67 -20.94
CA VAL A 63 3.99 24.31 -19.51
C VAL A 63 3.91 25.60 -18.70
N VAL A 64 2.77 25.81 -18.03
CA VAL A 64 2.48 27.05 -17.29
C VAL A 64 2.87 26.98 -15.82
N TRP A 65 3.17 25.79 -15.29
CA TRP A 65 3.76 25.57 -13.98
C TRP A 65 4.34 24.15 -13.89
N ALA A 66 5.47 23.96 -13.22
CA ALA A 66 5.98 22.63 -12.89
C ALA A 66 6.84 22.68 -11.63
N GLU A 67 6.62 21.77 -10.68
CA GLU A 67 7.25 21.80 -9.35
C GLU A 67 7.32 20.41 -8.72
N GLY A 68 8.21 20.24 -7.74
CA GLY A 68 8.30 19.04 -6.89
C GLY A 68 8.22 19.38 -5.40
N PHE A 69 7.78 18.41 -4.62
CA PHE A 69 7.48 18.50 -3.19
C PHE A 69 8.02 17.25 -2.48
N GLY A 70 8.57 17.42 -1.28
CA GLY A 70 9.24 16.33 -0.56
C GLY A 70 10.68 16.12 -1.04
N HIS A 71 11.19 14.89 -0.92
CA HIS A 71 12.58 14.54 -1.23
C HIS A 71 12.66 13.30 -2.12
N GLN A 72 13.52 13.38 -3.12
CA GLN A 72 13.81 12.28 -4.04
C GLN A 72 14.45 11.08 -3.31
N ASP A 73 15.24 11.32 -2.26
CA ASP A 73 15.89 10.25 -1.48
C ASP A 73 15.40 10.17 -0.04
N ARG A 74 15.47 8.97 0.54
CA ARG A 74 15.07 8.71 1.94
C ARG A 74 15.93 9.41 2.99
N GLY A 75 17.14 9.82 2.63
CA GLY A 75 18.01 10.60 3.51
C GLY A 75 17.61 12.07 3.61
N HIS A 76 16.59 12.49 2.86
CA HIS A 76 16.12 13.87 2.76
C HIS A 76 17.21 14.85 2.34
N LYS A 77 18.13 14.41 1.46
CA LYS A 77 19.25 15.24 1.00
C LYS A 77 18.95 15.97 -0.31
N THR A 78 18.09 15.39 -1.14
CA THR A 78 17.78 15.84 -2.49
C THR A 78 16.30 16.19 -2.54
N PRO A 79 15.94 17.48 -2.66
CA PRO A 79 14.55 17.88 -2.85
C PRO A 79 13.98 17.26 -4.12
N ALA A 80 12.72 16.86 -4.09
CA ALA A 80 12.00 16.46 -5.29
C ALA A 80 11.76 17.68 -6.19
N THR A 81 11.77 17.47 -7.50
CA THR A 81 11.61 18.56 -8.48
C THR A 81 10.77 18.14 -9.68
N ALA A 82 10.46 19.07 -10.59
CA ALA A 82 9.76 18.75 -11.84
C ALA A 82 10.55 17.79 -12.75
N ASP A 83 11.86 17.66 -12.54
CA ASP A 83 12.78 16.82 -13.29
C ASP A 83 13.21 15.55 -12.52
N THR A 84 12.63 15.31 -11.33
CA THR A 84 12.77 14.02 -10.65
C THR A 84 12.13 12.92 -11.49
N VAL A 85 12.85 11.80 -11.65
CA VAL A 85 12.41 10.65 -12.44
C VAL A 85 11.61 9.71 -11.55
N TYR A 86 10.52 9.19 -12.09
CA TYR A 86 9.63 8.23 -11.44
C TYR A 86 9.32 7.09 -12.40
N ARG A 87 8.90 5.93 -11.88
CA ARG A 87 8.20 4.92 -12.70
C ARG A 87 6.73 5.36 -12.82
N VAL A 88 6.24 5.52 -14.04
CA VAL A 88 4.89 6.10 -14.28
C VAL A 88 3.81 5.05 -14.52
N GLY A 89 4.15 3.77 -14.32
CA GLY A 89 3.24 2.64 -14.41
C GLY A 89 2.47 2.63 -15.71
N SER A 90 1.15 2.44 -15.63
CA SER A 90 0.31 2.25 -16.81
C SER A 90 0.16 3.45 -17.75
N VAL A 91 0.67 4.64 -17.41
CA VAL A 91 0.85 5.73 -18.39
C VAL A 91 1.73 5.29 -19.57
N SER A 92 2.61 4.30 -19.36
CA SER A 92 3.42 3.63 -20.39
C SER A 92 2.60 3.20 -21.62
N LYS A 93 1.36 2.73 -21.41
CA LYS A 93 0.49 2.21 -22.47
C LYS A 93 0.22 3.23 -23.56
N LEU A 94 0.07 4.50 -23.18
CA LEU A 94 -0.17 5.60 -24.12
C LEU A 94 0.96 5.69 -25.17
N PHE A 95 2.21 5.51 -24.76
CA PHE A 95 3.37 5.59 -25.65
C PHE A 95 3.49 4.36 -26.55
N THR A 96 3.19 3.18 -26.01
CA THR A 96 3.09 1.93 -26.79
C THR A 96 2.03 2.05 -27.88
N ASP A 97 0.84 2.55 -27.52
CA ASP A 97 -0.28 2.64 -28.44
C ASP A 97 -0.05 3.74 -29.49
N VAL A 98 0.55 4.89 -29.12
CA VAL A 98 0.99 5.90 -30.09
C VAL A 98 1.97 5.31 -31.10
N ALA A 99 2.95 4.49 -30.67
CA ALA A 99 3.90 3.86 -31.57
C ALA A 99 3.23 2.92 -32.59
N ILE A 100 2.18 2.20 -32.19
CA ILE A 100 1.37 1.38 -33.10
C ILE A 100 0.53 2.26 -34.02
N MET A 101 -0.10 3.30 -33.49
CA MET A 101 -0.94 4.21 -34.28
C MET A 101 -0.12 4.98 -35.33
N GLN A 102 1.17 5.23 -35.12
CA GLN A 102 2.09 5.75 -36.15
C GLN A 102 2.18 4.81 -37.36
N LEU A 103 2.22 3.50 -37.11
CA LEU A 103 2.28 2.48 -38.17
C LEU A 103 0.93 2.31 -38.86
N VAL A 104 -0.17 2.49 -38.14
CA VAL A 104 -1.52 2.56 -38.73
C VAL A 104 -1.65 3.78 -39.63
N ASP A 105 -1.15 4.93 -39.19
CA ASP A 105 -1.12 6.17 -39.97
C ASP A 105 -0.36 6.03 -41.29
N ALA A 106 0.71 5.24 -41.26
CA ALA A 106 1.55 4.91 -42.40
C ALA A 106 0.99 3.77 -43.27
N GLY A 107 -0.17 3.18 -42.91
CA GLY A 107 -0.78 2.05 -43.61
C GLY A 107 0.01 0.73 -43.47
N GLN A 108 0.94 0.65 -42.53
CA GLN A 108 1.78 -0.54 -42.30
C GLN A 108 1.09 -1.57 -41.39
N LEU A 109 0.23 -1.11 -40.48
CA LEU A 109 -0.61 -1.94 -39.64
C LEU A 109 -2.09 -1.62 -39.86
N ASP A 110 -2.91 -2.66 -39.77
CA ASP A 110 -4.36 -2.59 -39.75
C ASP A 110 -4.86 -2.95 -38.34
N LEU A 111 -5.64 -2.04 -37.75
CA LEU A 111 -6.20 -2.17 -36.39
C LEU A 111 -7.19 -3.31 -36.25
N ASP A 112 -7.90 -3.63 -37.34
CA ASP A 112 -9.02 -4.57 -37.36
C ASP A 112 -8.64 -5.92 -37.97
N ALA A 113 -7.40 -6.04 -38.48
CA ALA A 113 -6.85 -7.33 -38.85
C ALA A 113 -6.65 -8.23 -37.61
N PRO A 114 -6.82 -9.56 -37.75
CA PRO A 114 -6.44 -10.51 -36.72
C PRO A 114 -4.97 -10.32 -36.32
N VAL A 115 -4.68 -10.25 -35.01
CA VAL A 115 -3.32 -10.03 -34.51
C VAL A 115 -2.35 -11.14 -34.94
N THR A 116 -2.87 -12.35 -35.19
CA THR A 116 -2.12 -13.49 -35.72
C THR A 116 -1.53 -13.27 -37.11
N LYS A 117 -2.01 -12.27 -37.85
CA LYS A 117 -1.38 -11.79 -39.09
C LYS A 117 0.05 -11.30 -38.83
N TYR A 118 0.29 -10.69 -37.67
CA TYR A 118 1.59 -10.15 -37.28
C TYR A 118 2.36 -11.10 -36.34
N LEU A 119 1.62 -11.89 -35.54
CA LEU A 119 2.15 -12.84 -34.57
C LEU A 119 1.54 -14.25 -34.78
N PRO A 120 1.98 -15.03 -35.79
CA PRO A 120 1.36 -16.33 -36.11
C PRO A 120 1.48 -17.38 -34.99
N ASP A 121 2.45 -17.21 -34.09
CA ASP A 121 2.68 -18.09 -32.94
C ASP A 121 1.88 -17.69 -31.69
N PHE A 122 1.17 -16.56 -31.71
CA PHE A 122 0.29 -16.14 -30.63
C PHE A 122 -1.05 -16.88 -30.72
N LYS A 123 -1.25 -17.84 -29.83
CA LYS A 123 -2.36 -18.82 -29.85
C LYS A 123 -2.94 -19.01 -28.43
N PRO A 124 -3.57 -17.97 -27.84
CA PRO A 124 -4.42 -18.20 -26.66
C PRO A 124 -5.56 -19.16 -27.02
N ALA A 125 -6.21 -19.75 -26.02
CA ALA A 125 -7.30 -20.71 -26.22
C ALA A 125 -8.60 -19.99 -26.63
N VAL A 126 -8.60 -19.44 -27.86
CA VAL A 126 -9.76 -18.80 -28.49
C VAL A 126 -10.71 -19.90 -28.99
N LYS A 127 -11.96 -19.86 -28.55
CA LYS A 127 -12.97 -20.82 -29.01
C LYS A 127 -13.33 -20.58 -30.49
N PRO A 128 -13.68 -21.62 -31.27
CA PRO A 128 -13.98 -21.48 -32.70
C PRO A 128 -15.09 -20.47 -33.03
N GLU A 129 -16.06 -20.29 -32.12
CA GLU A 129 -17.18 -19.37 -32.27
C GLU A 129 -16.83 -17.89 -31.98
N TYR A 130 -15.64 -17.61 -31.44
CA TYR A 130 -15.22 -16.26 -31.10
C TYR A 130 -14.63 -15.53 -32.30
N LYS A 131 -14.79 -14.20 -32.32
CA LYS A 131 -14.09 -13.34 -33.28
C LYS A 131 -12.58 -13.37 -33.01
N PRO A 132 -11.72 -13.25 -34.04
CA PRO A 132 -10.28 -13.10 -33.83
C PRO A 132 -9.97 -11.85 -33.00
N ILE A 133 -8.93 -11.95 -32.16
CA ILE A 133 -8.39 -10.81 -31.41
C ILE A 133 -7.70 -9.85 -32.38
N THR A 134 -7.97 -8.55 -32.27
CA THR A 134 -7.38 -7.49 -33.10
C THR A 134 -6.56 -6.50 -32.25
N LEU A 135 -5.72 -5.68 -32.88
CA LEU A 135 -5.00 -4.60 -32.20
C LEU A 135 -5.95 -3.60 -31.54
N ARG A 136 -7.06 -3.25 -32.20
CA ARG A 136 -8.11 -2.40 -31.62
C ARG A 136 -8.64 -2.97 -30.30
N MET A 137 -8.90 -4.27 -30.24
CA MET A 137 -9.41 -4.92 -29.03
C MET A 137 -8.37 -4.99 -27.92
N LEU A 138 -7.09 -5.19 -28.25
CA LEU A 138 -6.00 -5.21 -27.27
C LEU A 138 -5.81 -3.83 -26.62
N MET A 139 -5.69 -2.77 -27.44
CA MET A 139 -5.43 -1.40 -26.98
C MET A 139 -6.66 -0.69 -26.37
N SER A 140 -7.85 -1.29 -26.45
CA SER A 140 -9.07 -0.81 -25.80
C SER A 140 -9.57 -1.73 -24.67
N HIS A 141 -8.73 -2.68 -24.23
CA HIS A 141 -9.03 -3.61 -23.14
C HIS A 141 -10.31 -4.45 -23.35
N ARG A 142 -10.50 -4.93 -24.57
CA ARG A 142 -11.67 -5.70 -25.02
C ARG A 142 -11.31 -7.05 -25.63
N SER A 143 -10.05 -7.49 -25.53
CA SER A 143 -9.61 -8.78 -26.10
C SER A 143 -10.12 -10.01 -25.35
N GLY A 144 -10.53 -9.86 -24.09
CA GLY A 144 -10.92 -10.98 -23.23
C GLY A 144 -9.74 -11.71 -22.57
N LEU A 145 -8.50 -11.33 -22.85
CA LEU A 145 -7.31 -11.90 -22.20
C LEU A 145 -7.33 -11.66 -20.68
N ILE A 146 -6.64 -12.55 -19.95
CA ILE A 146 -6.35 -12.38 -18.52
C ILE A 146 -5.60 -11.08 -18.24
N ARG A 147 -5.63 -10.61 -16.98
CA ARG A 147 -5.01 -9.33 -16.62
C ARG A 147 -3.50 -9.34 -16.87
N GLU A 148 -2.82 -10.30 -16.24
CA GLU A 148 -1.37 -10.42 -16.19
C GLU A 148 -0.92 -11.67 -16.97
N PRO A 149 0.23 -11.66 -17.66
CA PRO A 149 0.77 -12.85 -18.31
C PRO A 149 1.32 -13.84 -17.27
N PRO A 150 1.28 -15.16 -17.50
CA PRO A 150 1.85 -16.12 -16.56
C PRO A 150 3.35 -15.93 -16.29
N VAL A 151 4.09 -15.34 -17.24
CA VAL A 151 5.52 -15.03 -17.16
C VAL A 151 5.77 -13.55 -17.43
N GLY A 152 6.57 -12.89 -16.58
CA GLY A 152 6.93 -11.47 -16.69
C GLY A 152 5.89 -10.49 -16.17
N ASN A 153 4.95 -10.96 -15.34
CA ASN A 153 3.93 -10.15 -14.67
C ASN A 153 4.50 -9.35 -13.48
N TYR A 154 3.61 -8.59 -12.83
CA TYR A 154 3.87 -7.79 -11.63
C TYR A 154 4.53 -8.53 -10.44
N PHE A 155 4.46 -9.86 -10.38
CA PHE A 155 5.03 -10.65 -9.29
C PHE A 155 6.35 -11.32 -9.65
N ASP A 156 6.76 -11.29 -10.92
CA ASP A 156 7.86 -12.07 -11.46
C ASP A 156 9.16 -11.27 -11.51
N PRO A 157 10.13 -11.52 -10.61
CA PRO A 157 11.39 -10.79 -10.57
C PRO A 157 12.41 -11.26 -11.61
N THR A 158 12.05 -12.17 -12.53
CA THR A 158 13.00 -12.79 -13.47
C THR A 158 13.28 -11.97 -14.73
N GLU A 159 12.59 -10.84 -14.91
CA GLU A 159 12.77 -9.88 -16.02
C GLU A 159 12.79 -10.55 -17.43
N PRO A 160 11.82 -11.42 -17.78
CA PRO A 160 11.82 -12.10 -19.06
C PRO A 160 11.52 -11.12 -20.20
N GLY A 161 12.12 -11.29 -21.39
CA GLY A 161 11.79 -10.45 -22.55
C GLY A 161 10.39 -10.74 -23.13
N LEU A 162 9.87 -9.80 -23.93
CA LEU A 162 8.53 -9.83 -24.53
C LEU A 162 8.18 -11.15 -25.23
N ALA A 163 9.13 -11.77 -25.93
CA ALA A 163 8.91 -13.04 -26.60
C ALA A 163 8.48 -14.16 -25.64
N LYS A 164 9.13 -14.27 -24.47
CA LYS A 164 8.79 -15.28 -23.46
C LYS A 164 7.46 -14.94 -22.78
N THR A 165 7.26 -13.66 -22.47
CA THR A 165 6.00 -13.16 -21.87
C THR A 165 4.80 -13.44 -22.77
N VAL A 166 4.87 -13.09 -24.07
CA VAL A 166 3.77 -13.36 -25.01
C VAL A 166 3.58 -14.85 -25.27
N ALA A 167 4.65 -15.63 -25.37
CA ALA A 167 4.55 -17.08 -25.53
C ALA A 167 3.83 -17.75 -24.34
N SER A 168 3.95 -17.19 -23.13
CA SER A 168 3.29 -17.72 -21.93
C SER A 168 1.75 -17.60 -21.96
N LEU A 169 1.19 -16.80 -22.87
CA LEU A 169 -0.25 -16.68 -23.08
C LEU A 169 -0.83 -17.78 -23.98
N ASN A 170 0.01 -18.59 -24.61
CA ASN A 170 -0.46 -19.67 -25.48
C ASN A 170 -1.18 -20.75 -24.68
N GLY A 171 -2.37 -21.15 -25.15
CA GLY A 171 -3.24 -22.10 -24.46
C GLY A 171 -3.96 -21.54 -23.23
N VAL A 172 -3.78 -20.26 -22.89
CA VAL A 172 -4.53 -19.60 -21.81
C VAL A 172 -5.96 -19.28 -22.28
N ASP A 173 -6.95 -19.66 -21.48
CA ASP A 173 -8.36 -19.34 -21.72
C ASP A 173 -8.63 -17.84 -21.67
N LEU A 174 -9.51 -17.37 -22.55
CA LEU A 174 -10.07 -16.03 -22.42
C LEU A 174 -11.10 -15.98 -21.30
N VAL A 175 -11.09 -14.88 -20.54
CA VAL A 175 -12.10 -14.62 -19.49
C VAL A 175 -13.45 -14.28 -20.11
N TYR A 176 -13.44 -13.56 -21.23
CA TYR A 176 -14.64 -13.16 -21.98
C TYR A 176 -14.43 -13.31 -23.49
N PRO A 177 -15.49 -13.48 -24.29
CA PRO A 177 -15.39 -13.39 -25.74
C PRO A 177 -14.82 -12.03 -26.19
N PRO A 178 -13.92 -11.99 -27.21
CA PRO A 178 -13.37 -10.74 -27.73
C PRO A 178 -14.44 -9.75 -28.20
N GLY A 179 -14.33 -8.50 -27.74
CA GLY A 179 -15.24 -7.39 -28.00
C GLY A 179 -16.41 -7.25 -27.00
N GLU A 180 -16.74 -8.30 -26.25
CA GLU A 180 -17.97 -8.34 -25.44
C GLU A 180 -17.91 -7.41 -24.23
N LYS A 181 -16.84 -7.48 -23.43
CA LYS A 181 -16.70 -6.76 -22.16
C LYS A 181 -15.36 -6.08 -22.02
N VAL A 182 -15.33 -4.95 -21.30
CA VAL A 182 -14.06 -4.33 -20.88
C VAL A 182 -13.43 -5.19 -19.81
N LYS A 183 -12.21 -5.66 -20.08
CA LYS A 183 -11.32 -6.30 -19.12
C LYS A 183 -9.92 -5.71 -19.30
N TYR A 184 -9.54 -4.88 -18.32
CA TYR A 184 -8.20 -4.31 -18.27
C TYR A 184 -7.16 -5.44 -18.25
N SER A 185 -6.17 -5.34 -19.14
CA SER A 185 -5.17 -6.40 -19.35
C SER A 185 -3.83 -5.77 -19.71
N ASN A 186 -2.85 -5.99 -18.85
CA ASN A 186 -1.46 -5.64 -19.12
C ASN A 186 -0.86 -6.65 -20.12
N ALA A 187 -1.23 -7.93 -19.99
CA ALA A 187 -0.87 -8.97 -20.94
C ALA A 187 -1.21 -8.59 -22.39
N ALA A 188 -2.40 -8.02 -22.61
CA ALA A 188 -2.83 -7.53 -23.92
C ALA A 188 -1.88 -6.47 -24.49
N ILE A 189 -1.41 -5.54 -23.66
CA ILE A 189 -0.47 -4.50 -24.10
C ILE A 189 0.95 -5.05 -24.29
N GLY A 190 1.35 -6.08 -23.53
CA GLY A 190 2.55 -6.87 -23.82
C GLY A 190 2.52 -7.46 -25.24
N VAL A 191 1.37 -8.00 -25.67
CA VAL A 191 1.17 -8.48 -27.06
C VAL A 191 1.31 -7.33 -28.07
N VAL A 192 0.73 -6.16 -27.78
CA VAL A 192 0.82 -4.97 -28.64
C VAL A 192 2.28 -4.53 -28.83
N GLY A 193 3.07 -4.44 -27.77
CA GLY A 193 4.49 -4.12 -27.89
C GLY A 193 5.29 -5.20 -28.63
N TYR A 194 4.92 -6.47 -28.50
CA TYR A 194 5.57 -7.54 -29.26
C TYR A 194 5.23 -7.51 -30.76
N VAL A 195 4.02 -7.08 -31.14
CA VAL A 195 3.67 -6.78 -32.54
C VAL A 195 4.61 -5.71 -33.09
N LEU A 196 4.84 -4.64 -32.34
CA LEU A 196 5.78 -3.57 -32.72
C LEU A 196 7.18 -4.14 -32.94
N GLU A 197 7.68 -4.91 -31.98
CA GLU A 197 9.00 -5.53 -32.01
C GLU A 197 9.21 -6.43 -33.24
N LYS A 198 8.21 -7.25 -33.56
CA LYS A 198 8.27 -8.21 -34.67
C LYS A 198 8.14 -7.55 -36.03
N THR A 199 7.23 -6.61 -36.17
CA THR A 199 6.95 -5.96 -37.46
C THR A 199 8.07 -4.99 -37.85
N GLN A 200 8.65 -4.31 -36.86
CA GLN A 200 9.74 -3.34 -37.08
C GLN A 200 11.14 -3.96 -36.98
N LYS A 201 11.25 -5.22 -36.52
CA LYS A 201 12.52 -5.95 -36.35
C LYS A 201 13.53 -5.18 -35.49
N GLN A 202 13.03 -4.48 -34.48
CA GLN A 202 13.78 -3.65 -33.56
C GLN A 202 13.26 -3.88 -32.15
N LYS A 203 14.13 -3.79 -31.14
CA LYS A 203 13.69 -3.85 -29.74
C LYS A 203 12.64 -2.79 -29.45
N PHE A 204 11.67 -3.15 -28.62
CA PHE A 204 10.53 -2.31 -28.30
C PHE A 204 10.98 -0.96 -27.71
N GLU A 205 11.90 -0.98 -26.74
CA GLU A 205 12.36 0.23 -26.06
C GLU A 205 13.12 1.16 -27.01
N ASP A 206 13.88 0.60 -27.95
CA ASP A 206 14.63 1.36 -28.94
C ASP A 206 13.70 2.03 -29.96
N TYR A 207 12.67 1.32 -30.43
CA TYR A 207 11.70 1.90 -31.36
C TYR A 207 10.95 3.06 -30.70
N VAL A 208 10.39 2.85 -29.50
CA VAL A 208 9.63 3.90 -28.79
C VAL A 208 10.51 5.11 -28.48
N ARG A 209 11.75 4.88 -28.06
CA ARG A 209 12.72 5.96 -27.86
C ARG A 209 12.91 6.79 -29.13
N GLN A 210 13.24 6.16 -30.25
CA GLN A 210 13.61 6.85 -31.50
C GLN A 210 12.41 7.49 -32.21
N ARG A 211 11.24 6.86 -32.13
CA ARG A 211 10.05 7.24 -32.94
C ARG A 211 9.00 8.04 -32.16
N VAL A 212 9.06 8.01 -30.83
CA VAL A 212 8.11 8.70 -29.96
C VAL A 212 8.82 9.67 -29.01
N LEU A 213 9.74 9.19 -28.17
CA LEU A 213 10.31 10.00 -27.09
C LEU A 213 11.27 11.09 -27.61
N GLU A 214 12.20 10.75 -28.50
CA GLU A 214 13.16 11.69 -29.08
C GLU A 214 12.47 12.80 -29.90
N PRO A 215 11.49 12.51 -30.78
CA PRO A 215 10.72 13.56 -31.46
C PRO A 215 9.99 14.51 -30.51
N LEU A 216 9.45 14.00 -29.39
CA LEU A 216 8.81 14.80 -28.35
C LEU A 216 9.81 15.55 -27.46
N GLY A 217 11.11 15.32 -27.62
CA GLY A 217 12.16 15.89 -26.78
C GLY A 217 12.12 15.39 -25.33
N MET A 218 11.58 14.19 -25.10
CA MET A 218 11.45 13.58 -23.76
C MET A 218 12.76 12.88 -23.35
N THR A 219 13.79 13.68 -23.07
CA THR A 219 15.17 13.21 -22.86
C THR A 219 15.45 12.56 -21.50
N HIS A 220 14.51 12.66 -20.55
CA HIS A 220 14.59 12.03 -19.23
C HIS A 220 13.58 10.89 -19.09
N SER A 221 13.14 10.33 -20.22
CA SER A 221 12.15 9.27 -20.30
C SER A 221 12.72 8.03 -20.99
N SER A 222 12.37 6.84 -20.49
CA SER A 222 12.82 5.57 -21.06
C SER A 222 11.94 4.40 -20.63
N PHE A 223 11.83 3.36 -21.46
CA PHE A 223 11.21 2.08 -21.09
C PHE A 223 12.18 1.08 -20.44
N GLY A 224 13.42 1.50 -20.20
CA GLY A 224 14.40 0.72 -19.47
C GLY A 224 15.27 1.63 -18.59
N PRO A 225 15.99 1.05 -17.62
CA PRO A 225 16.63 1.83 -16.58
C PRO A 225 18.03 2.28 -17.05
N SER A 226 18.06 3.28 -17.93
CA SER A 226 19.32 3.90 -18.42
C SER A 226 20.11 4.54 -17.25
N PRO A 227 21.43 4.75 -17.37
CA PRO A 227 22.21 5.39 -16.32
C PRO A 227 21.66 6.76 -15.88
N ALA A 228 21.17 7.57 -16.83
CA ALA A 228 20.57 8.87 -16.53
C ALA A 228 19.25 8.74 -15.76
N VAL A 229 18.39 7.80 -16.16
CA VAL A 229 17.13 7.48 -15.46
C VAL A 229 17.40 6.98 -14.05
N LYS A 230 18.34 6.05 -13.88
CA LYS A 230 18.71 5.49 -12.56
C LYS A 230 19.24 6.57 -11.61
N ALA A 231 20.02 7.54 -12.12
CA ALA A 231 20.55 8.63 -11.30
C ALA A 231 19.48 9.63 -10.83
N GLY A 232 18.42 9.83 -11.62
CA GLY A 232 17.32 10.73 -11.31
C GLY A 232 16.13 10.07 -10.61
N LEU A 233 16.13 8.75 -10.44
CA LEU A 233 14.99 7.99 -9.92
C LEU A 233 14.75 8.31 -8.43
N ALA A 234 13.51 8.63 -8.08
CA ALA A 234 13.10 8.76 -6.69
C ALA A 234 13.08 7.41 -5.96
N ASP A 235 13.50 7.42 -4.71
CA ASP A 235 13.22 6.33 -3.78
C ASP A 235 11.71 6.20 -3.60
N ALA A 236 11.23 4.96 -3.68
CA ALA A 236 9.83 4.62 -3.57
C ALA A 236 9.56 3.65 -2.42
N VAL A 237 8.39 3.81 -1.82
CA VAL A 237 7.95 3.05 -0.64
C VAL A 237 6.68 2.29 -0.96
N MET A 238 6.71 0.98 -0.68
CA MET A 238 5.54 0.10 -0.62
C MET A 238 5.17 -0.17 0.84
N TRP A 239 3.94 -0.62 1.06
CA TRP A 239 3.42 -0.86 2.40
C TRP A 239 2.49 -2.08 2.40
N THR A 240 2.52 -2.84 3.50
CA THR A 240 1.64 -3.99 3.71
C THR A 240 0.29 -3.55 4.28
N TYR A 241 -0.72 -4.44 4.24
CA TYR A 241 -2.04 -4.16 4.84
C TYR A 241 -1.97 -3.73 6.32
N HIS A 242 -1.01 -4.26 7.07
CA HIS A 242 -0.79 -3.95 8.49
C HIS A 242 0.12 -2.73 8.72
N GLY A 243 0.49 -1.99 7.67
CA GLY A 243 1.18 -0.70 7.76
C GLY A 243 2.70 -0.77 7.76
N ARG A 244 3.31 -1.96 7.59
CA ARG A 244 4.76 -2.10 7.48
C ARG A 244 5.24 -1.52 6.15
N GLU A 245 6.12 -0.52 6.21
CA GLU A 245 6.72 0.09 5.02
C GLU A 245 8.01 -0.62 4.62
N PHE A 246 8.23 -0.78 3.32
CA PHE A 246 9.45 -1.36 2.76
C PHE A 246 9.82 -0.70 1.43
N ARG A 247 11.08 -0.88 1.03
CA ARG A 247 11.57 -0.32 -0.24
C ARG A 247 10.90 -1.05 -1.41
N ALA A 248 10.41 -0.28 -2.37
CA ALA A 248 9.88 -0.83 -3.61
C ALA A 248 10.95 -1.63 -4.39
N PRO A 249 10.59 -2.78 -5.00
CA PRO A 249 11.48 -3.50 -5.89
C PRO A 249 11.73 -2.69 -7.19
N THR A 250 12.88 -2.94 -7.81
CA THR A 250 13.35 -2.20 -9.00
C THR A 250 13.56 -3.09 -10.22
N PHE A 251 13.06 -4.32 -10.20
CA PHE A 251 13.12 -5.18 -11.38
C PHE A 251 12.10 -4.71 -12.45
N GLU A 252 12.36 -5.03 -13.70
CA GLU A 252 11.51 -4.74 -14.85
C GLU A 252 10.48 -5.84 -15.11
N LEU A 253 9.30 -5.42 -15.58
CA LEU A 253 8.25 -6.34 -16.02
C LEU A 253 8.60 -6.89 -17.41
N GLY A 254 8.29 -8.15 -17.67
CA GLY A 254 8.43 -8.70 -19.02
C GLY A 254 7.41 -8.14 -20.00
N GLU A 255 6.28 -7.66 -19.49
CA GLU A 255 5.32 -6.81 -20.20
C GLU A 255 5.69 -5.32 -20.15
N SER A 256 6.97 -4.98 -20.35
CA SER A 256 7.50 -3.60 -20.40
C SER A 256 6.57 -2.56 -21.05
N PRO A 257 5.96 -2.82 -22.24
CA PRO A 257 5.02 -1.91 -22.90
C PRO A 257 3.82 -1.47 -22.05
N ALA A 258 3.45 -2.26 -21.05
CA ALA A 258 2.31 -1.99 -20.18
C ALA A 258 2.65 -1.11 -18.97
N GLY A 259 3.90 -1.06 -18.51
CA GLY A 259 4.20 -0.50 -17.17
C GLY A 259 5.62 -0.08 -16.83
N CYS A 260 6.61 -0.24 -17.72
CA CYS A 260 8.03 -0.01 -17.38
C CYS A 260 8.59 1.37 -17.76
N MET A 261 7.74 2.32 -18.15
CA MET A 261 8.23 3.67 -18.46
C MET A 261 8.68 4.40 -17.19
N TYR A 262 9.87 4.97 -17.29
CA TYR A 262 10.43 6.00 -16.43
C TYR A 262 10.22 7.35 -17.09
N SER A 263 9.82 8.37 -16.33
CA SER A 263 9.62 9.72 -16.85
C SER A 263 9.66 10.77 -15.74
N THR A 264 9.70 12.04 -16.14
CA THR A 264 9.46 13.21 -15.29
C THR A 264 8.09 13.82 -15.63
N VAL A 265 7.55 14.68 -14.75
CA VAL A 265 6.33 15.43 -15.08
C VAL A 265 6.56 16.43 -16.21
N ARG A 266 7.79 16.94 -16.37
CA ARG A 266 8.15 17.84 -17.48
C ARG A 266 8.08 17.13 -18.82
N ASP A 267 8.61 15.91 -18.92
CA ASP A 267 8.56 15.15 -20.16
C ASP A 267 7.13 14.71 -20.49
N LEU A 268 6.36 14.26 -19.50
CA LEU A 268 4.93 13.96 -19.70
C LEU A 268 4.12 15.20 -20.11
N ALA A 269 4.48 16.39 -19.64
CA ALA A 269 3.86 17.64 -20.07
C ALA A 269 4.09 17.91 -21.57
N LYS A 270 5.28 17.60 -22.12
CA LYS A 270 5.55 17.69 -23.58
C LYS A 270 4.65 16.75 -24.38
N PHE A 271 4.40 15.55 -23.87
CA PHE A 271 3.44 14.63 -24.46
C PHE A 271 2.04 15.25 -24.50
N THR A 272 1.56 15.86 -23.40
CA THR A 272 0.24 16.54 -23.40
C THR A 272 0.18 17.73 -24.35
N SER A 273 1.25 18.52 -24.48
CA SER A 273 1.35 19.59 -25.50
C SER A 273 1.20 19.04 -26.92
N CYS A 274 1.77 17.87 -27.21
CA CYS A 274 1.61 17.21 -28.51
C CYS A 274 0.15 16.83 -28.79
N LEU A 275 -0.58 16.34 -27.79
CA LEU A 275 -2.01 16.05 -27.93
C LEU A 275 -2.80 17.33 -28.31
N PHE A 276 -2.52 18.45 -27.65
CA PHE A 276 -3.18 19.73 -27.93
C PHE A 276 -2.75 20.39 -29.24
N ALA A 277 -1.56 20.03 -29.76
CA ALA A 277 -1.07 20.41 -31.07
C ALA A 277 -1.62 19.53 -32.22
N GLY A 278 -2.59 18.66 -31.94
CA GLY A 278 -3.19 17.76 -32.94
C GLY A 278 -2.26 16.63 -33.38
N GLY A 279 -1.40 16.14 -32.47
CA GLY A 279 -0.44 15.08 -32.75
C GLY A 279 0.88 15.56 -33.34
N LYS A 280 1.26 16.83 -33.15
CA LYS A 280 2.55 17.37 -33.61
C LYS A 280 3.58 17.46 -32.49
N ALA A 281 4.82 17.11 -32.80
CA ALA A 281 5.99 17.29 -31.94
C ALA A 281 6.82 18.45 -32.49
N GLY A 282 6.59 19.66 -31.95
CA GLY A 282 7.01 20.90 -32.60
C GLY A 282 6.33 21.05 -33.96
N ASP A 283 7.11 21.28 -35.02
CA ASP A 283 6.56 21.40 -36.38
C ASP A 283 6.39 20.05 -37.10
N LYS A 284 6.85 18.94 -36.51
CA LYS A 284 6.81 17.61 -37.15
C LYS A 284 5.56 16.84 -36.73
N PRO A 285 4.83 16.21 -37.66
CA PRO A 285 3.71 15.35 -37.29
C PRO A 285 4.22 14.07 -36.62
N LEU A 286 3.74 13.81 -35.40
CA LEU A 286 3.92 12.53 -34.70
C LEU A 286 2.79 11.56 -35.07
N LEU A 287 1.55 12.06 -35.10
CA LEU A 287 0.33 11.39 -35.56
C LEU A 287 -0.50 12.36 -36.41
N LYS A 288 -1.37 11.83 -37.27
CA LYS A 288 -2.39 12.63 -37.95
C LYS A 288 -3.49 13.06 -36.96
N PRO A 289 -4.10 14.24 -37.12
CA PRO A 289 -5.21 14.68 -36.26
C PRO A 289 -6.39 13.70 -36.22
N GLU A 290 -6.72 13.06 -37.35
CA GLU A 290 -7.81 12.09 -37.46
C GLU A 290 -7.50 10.83 -36.64
N THR A 291 -6.24 10.41 -36.64
CA THR A 291 -5.75 9.25 -35.89
C THR A 291 -5.77 9.53 -34.40
N LEU A 292 -5.36 10.72 -33.98
CA LEU A 292 -5.50 11.15 -32.59
C LEU A 292 -6.98 11.23 -32.16
N SER A 293 -7.86 11.71 -33.03
CA SER A 293 -9.31 11.73 -32.77
C SER A 293 -9.87 10.32 -32.57
N GLU A 294 -9.43 9.36 -33.38
CA GLU A 294 -9.80 7.95 -33.22
C GLU A 294 -9.31 7.36 -31.88
N MET A 295 -8.13 7.77 -31.41
CA MET A 295 -7.62 7.33 -30.09
C MET A 295 -8.48 7.85 -28.92
N PHE A 296 -9.11 9.01 -29.06
CA PHE A 296 -10.00 9.58 -28.03
C PHE A 296 -11.45 9.10 -28.14
N ARG A 297 -11.82 8.49 -29.26
CA ARG A 297 -13.18 8.00 -29.48
C ARG A 297 -13.44 6.76 -28.65
N LEU A 298 -14.61 6.70 -27.99
CA LEU A 298 -15.10 5.48 -27.34
C LEU A 298 -15.13 4.33 -28.35
N GLN A 299 -14.32 3.30 -28.11
CA GLN A 299 -14.15 2.20 -29.07
C GLN A 299 -15.31 1.20 -28.98
N TYR A 300 -15.69 0.84 -27.76
CA TYR A 300 -16.73 -0.16 -27.47
C TYR A 300 -17.48 0.21 -26.19
N GLY A 301 -18.73 -0.23 -26.10
CA GLY A 301 -19.58 -0.01 -24.93
C GLY A 301 -20.54 1.15 -25.11
N LYS A 302 -21.16 1.55 -24.01
CA LYS A 302 -22.13 2.66 -23.97
C LYS A 302 -21.52 3.88 -23.26
N PRO A 303 -21.99 5.10 -23.56
CA PRO A 303 -21.55 6.31 -22.87
C PRO A 303 -21.67 6.25 -21.34
N ASP A 304 -22.62 5.48 -20.81
CA ASP A 304 -22.90 5.36 -19.38
C ASP A 304 -22.15 4.20 -18.70
N ASP A 305 -21.31 3.46 -19.43
CA ASP A 305 -20.52 2.38 -18.85
C ASP A 305 -19.50 2.95 -17.84
N ALA A 306 -19.33 2.28 -16.69
CA ALA A 306 -18.45 2.74 -15.61
C ALA A 306 -16.95 2.79 -16.00
N ARG A 307 -16.54 1.98 -16.99
CA ARG A 307 -15.17 1.96 -17.53
C ARG A 307 -15.24 2.13 -19.04
N ARG A 308 -14.64 3.21 -19.54
CA ARG A 308 -14.68 3.62 -20.94
C ARG A 308 -13.25 3.80 -21.44
N PHE A 309 -12.96 3.27 -22.62
CA PHE A 309 -11.64 3.34 -23.23
C PHE A 309 -11.73 3.77 -24.70
N GLY A 310 -10.80 4.63 -25.07
CA GLY A 310 -10.40 4.85 -26.44
C GLY A 310 -9.36 3.81 -26.87
N ILE A 311 -8.43 4.20 -27.73
CA ILE A 311 -7.20 3.44 -27.96
C ILE A 311 -6.14 4.01 -27.01
N GLY A 312 -5.77 3.24 -26.00
CA GLY A 312 -4.83 3.63 -24.94
C GLY A 312 -5.39 4.58 -23.88
N PHE A 313 -6.30 5.49 -24.23
CA PHE A 313 -6.83 6.48 -23.28
C PHE A 313 -8.03 5.97 -22.49
N ALA A 314 -8.00 6.16 -21.17
CA ALA A 314 -9.21 6.10 -20.34
C ALA A 314 -10.07 7.33 -20.63
N LEU A 315 -11.38 7.10 -20.81
CA LEU A 315 -12.35 8.14 -21.10
C LEU A 315 -13.23 8.40 -19.87
N SER A 316 -13.26 9.65 -19.45
CA SER A 316 -13.98 10.11 -18.26
C SER A 316 -14.53 11.51 -18.50
N GLU A 317 -15.14 12.10 -17.48
CA GLU A 317 -15.57 13.50 -17.50
C GLU A 317 -15.09 14.21 -16.23
N LEU A 318 -14.83 15.51 -16.35
CA LEU A 318 -14.60 16.41 -15.22
C LEU A 318 -15.63 17.54 -15.27
N ASP A 319 -16.58 17.54 -14.33
CA ASP A 319 -17.64 18.54 -14.22
C ASP A 319 -18.34 18.79 -15.57
N GLY A 320 -18.75 17.68 -16.22
CA GLY A 320 -19.45 17.64 -17.50
C GLY A 320 -18.57 17.85 -18.76
N LYS A 321 -17.24 17.95 -18.61
CA LYS A 321 -16.32 18.12 -19.76
C LYS A 321 -15.62 16.79 -20.09
N PRO A 322 -15.52 16.40 -21.36
CA PRO A 322 -14.75 15.23 -21.76
C PRO A 322 -13.31 15.31 -21.26
N ARG A 323 -12.87 14.24 -20.60
CA ARG A 323 -11.53 14.10 -20.03
C ARG A 323 -10.91 12.81 -20.53
N VAL A 324 -9.73 12.92 -21.11
CA VAL A 324 -8.89 11.80 -21.55
C VAL A 324 -7.64 11.73 -20.68
N GLY A 325 -7.12 10.53 -20.47
CA GLY A 325 -5.93 10.37 -19.66
C GLY A 325 -5.61 8.92 -19.37
N HIS A 326 -4.69 8.71 -18.44
CA HIS A 326 -4.42 7.40 -17.88
C HIS A 326 -3.79 7.55 -16.49
N GLY A 327 -4.22 6.71 -15.55
CA GLY A 327 -3.57 6.57 -14.24
C GLY A 327 -2.44 5.53 -14.30
N GLY A 328 -1.49 5.60 -13.39
CA GLY A 328 -0.40 4.63 -13.29
C GLY A 328 -0.16 4.21 -11.85
N ALA A 329 0.11 2.94 -11.63
CA ALA A 329 0.62 2.42 -10.37
C ALA A 329 1.65 1.34 -10.70
N VAL A 330 2.81 1.37 -10.05
CA VAL A 330 3.84 0.33 -10.15
C VAL A 330 4.81 0.50 -9.00
N TYR A 331 4.98 -0.53 -8.16
CA TYR A 331 6.01 -0.63 -7.12
C TYR A 331 6.35 0.69 -6.41
N GLY A 332 5.46 1.17 -5.54
CA GLY A 332 5.77 2.37 -4.76
C GLY A 332 5.65 3.67 -5.54
N PHE A 333 5.08 3.66 -6.74
CA PHE A 333 4.78 4.86 -7.51
C PHE A 333 3.31 4.92 -7.92
N ALA A 334 2.76 6.13 -7.94
CA ALA A 334 1.43 6.44 -8.46
C ALA A 334 1.51 7.65 -9.41
N THR A 335 0.67 7.67 -10.45
CA THR A 335 0.63 8.72 -11.47
C THR A 335 -0.80 8.99 -11.91
N GLU A 336 -1.08 10.25 -12.22
CA GLU A 336 -2.23 10.67 -13.03
C GLU A 336 -1.75 11.57 -14.16
N LEU A 337 -2.11 11.23 -15.41
CA LEU A 337 -2.06 12.14 -16.55
C LEU A 337 -3.50 12.43 -16.97
N ALA A 338 -3.94 13.69 -16.83
CA ALA A 338 -5.30 14.11 -17.13
C ALA A 338 -5.31 15.29 -18.10
N ALA A 339 -6.12 15.20 -19.15
CA ALA A 339 -6.27 16.25 -20.15
C ALA A 339 -7.75 16.53 -20.48
N LEU A 340 -8.04 17.79 -20.75
CA LEU A 340 -9.30 18.29 -21.29
C LEU A 340 -9.05 18.78 -22.73
N PRO A 341 -9.23 17.92 -23.76
CA PRO A 341 -8.86 18.23 -25.14
C PRO A 341 -9.48 19.51 -25.68
N GLU A 342 -10.76 19.74 -25.41
CA GLU A 342 -11.50 20.91 -25.90
C GLU A 342 -11.00 22.22 -25.27
N GLN A 343 -10.70 22.21 -23.98
CA GLN A 343 -10.20 23.40 -23.27
C GLN A 343 -8.68 23.53 -23.36
N LYS A 344 -8.01 22.51 -23.90
CA LYS A 344 -6.56 22.39 -24.00
C LYS A 344 -5.84 22.61 -22.67
N LEU A 345 -6.33 21.97 -21.62
CA LEU A 345 -5.75 22.01 -20.28
C LEU A 345 -5.33 20.61 -19.86
N ALA A 346 -4.12 20.45 -19.33
CA ALA A 346 -3.68 19.19 -18.74
C ALA A 346 -3.00 19.39 -17.39
N ALA A 347 -3.10 18.37 -16.55
CA ALA A 347 -2.37 18.23 -15.31
C ALA A 347 -1.73 16.84 -15.27
N VAL A 348 -0.44 16.80 -14.95
CA VAL A 348 0.33 15.57 -14.73
C VAL A 348 0.83 15.57 -13.30
N VAL A 349 0.53 14.52 -12.53
CA VAL A 349 0.95 14.37 -11.14
C VAL A 349 1.57 13.00 -10.94
N VAL A 350 2.74 12.93 -10.31
CA VAL A 350 3.45 11.69 -10.02
C VAL A 350 3.92 11.69 -8.56
N CYS A 351 3.82 10.55 -7.87
CA CYS A 351 4.22 10.38 -6.47
C CYS A 351 5.00 9.08 -6.27
N SER A 352 6.00 9.07 -5.37
CA SER A 352 6.79 7.88 -4.97
C SER A 352 6.26 7.17 -3.72
N ARG A 353 4.93 7.00 -3.65
CA ARG A 353 4.26 6.11 -2.68
C ARG A 353 3.31 5.16 -3.39
N ASP A 354 3.31 3.89 -2.95
CA ASP A 354 2.48 2.85 -3.55
C ASP A 354 0.99 3.15 -3.40
N VAL A 355 0.24 2.87 -4.47
CA VAL A 355 -1.21 2.99 -4.54
C VAL A 355 -1.79 4.34 -4.09
N ALA A 356 -1.00 5.43 -4.19
CA ALA A 356 -1.41 6.81 -3.91
C ALA A 356 -2.24 7.45 -5.04
N ASN A 357 -2.95 6.63 -5.83
CA ASN A 357 -3.67 7.09 -7.02
C ASN A 357 -4.82 8.05 -6.70
N ALA A 358 -5.51 7.89 -5.57
CA ALA A 358 -6.56 8.85 -5.20
C ALA A 358 -5.99 10.25 -4.96
N VAL A 359 -4.77 10.34 -4.43
CA VAL A 359 -4.05 11.61 -4.24
C VAL A 359 -3.70 12.21 -5.59
N THR A 360 -3.04 11.46 -6.48
CA THR A 360 -2.64 12.00 -7.80
C THR A 360 -3.85 12.39 -8.64
N THR A 361 -4.91 11.59 -8.63
CA THR A 361 -6.17 11.89 -9.35
C THR A 361 -6.86 13.13 -8.77
N ARG A 362 -6.94 13.27 -7.43
CA ARG A 362 -7.51 14.46 -6.78
C ARG A 362 -6.74 15.70 -7.19
N LEU A 363 -5.42 15.70 -7.03
CA LEU A 363 -4.57 16.85 -7.35
C LEU A 363 -4.66 17.25 -8.83
N ALA A 364 -4.69 16.28 -9.75
CA ALA A 364 -4.87 16.55 -11.16
C ALA A 364 -6.24 17.18 -11.46
N ASN A 365 -7.31 16.63 -10.90
CA ASN A 365 -8.67 17.13 -11.13
C ASN A 365 -8.89 18.52 -10.52
N ASP A 366 -8.40 18.75 -9.29
CA ASP A 366 -8.50 20.05 -8.63
C ASP A 366 -7.64 21.10 -9.33
N ALA A 367 -6.47 20.72 -9.85
CA ALA A 367 -5.67 21.60 -10.70
C ALA A 367 -6.42 22.00 -11.96
N LEU A 368 -7.03 21.04 -12.68
CA LEU A 368 -7.83 21.33 -13.87
C LEU A 368 -9.03 22.25 -13.56
N ARG A 369 -9.71 22.06 -12.43
CA ARG A 369 -10.80 22.95 -11.98
C ARG A 369 -10.34 24.39 -11.74
N LEU A 370 -9.22 24.55 -11.04
CA LEU A 370 -8.63 25.87 -10.80
C LEU A 370 -8.15 26.52 -12.09
N MET A 371 -7.50 25.77 -12.97
CA MET A 371 -7.08 26.27 -14.29
C MET A 371 -8.29 26.68 -15.15
N LEU A 372 -9.37 25.90 -15.16
CA LEU A 372 -10.61 26.26 -15.86
C LEU A 372 -11.23 27.54 -15.30
N ALA A 373 -11.26 27.70 -13.98
CA ALA A 373 -11.78 28.93 -13.35
C ALA A 373 -10.92 30.14 -13.74
N ALA A 374 -9.60 30.05 -13.56
CA ALA A 374 -8.65 31.10 -13.92
C ALA A 374 -8.70 31.44 -15.42
N LYS A 375 -8.76 30.43 -16.30
CA LYS A 375 -8.84 30.62 -17.76
C LYS A 375 -10.09 31.36 -18.21
N ASN A 376 -11.19 31.20 -17.47
CA ASN A 376 -12.47 31.83 -17.78
C ASN A 376 -12.73 33.10 -16.94
N GLY A 377 -11.76 33.58 -16.17
CA GLY A 377 -11.93 34.75 -15.29
C GLY A 377 -12.97 34.54 -14.19
N LYS A 378 -13.22 33.30 -13.77
CA LYS A 378 -14.16 32.95 -12.69
C LYS A 378 -13.44 32.89 -11.34
N PRO A 379 -14.15 33.09 -10.22
CA PRO A 379 -13.61 32.83 -8.89
C PRO A 379 -13.05 31.40 -8.78
N LEU A 380 -11.90 31.25 -8.13
CA LEU A 380 -11.31 29.94 -7.90
C LEU A 380 -12.20 29.12 -6.96
N PRO A 381 -12.50 27.85 -7.27
CA PRO A 381 -13.15 26.96 -6.32
C PRO A 381 -12.28 26.77 -5.07
N LYS A 382 -12.93 26.72 -3.91
CA LYS A 382 -12.26 26.37 -2.66
C LYS A 382 -11.88 24.89 -2.68
N LEU A 383 -10.64 24.59 -2.33
CA LEU A 383 -10.18 23.22 -2.13
C LEU A 383 -10.47 22.79 -0.69
N GLU A 384 -11.20 21.70 -0.53
CA GLU A 384 -11.44 21.12 0.78
C GLU A 384 -10.22 20.34 1.27
N LYS A 385 -9.99 20.35 2.58
CA LYS A 385 -8.91 19.63 3.28
C LYS A 385 -9.51 18.94 4.49
N SER A 386 -9.10 17.71 4.74
CA SER A 386 -9.55 16.97 5.92
C SER A 386 -8.64 17.24 7.12
N THR A 387 -9.06 16.80 8.30
CA THR A 387 -8.22 16.71 9.49
C THR A 387 -8.38 15.33 10.13
N PRO A 388 -7.34 14.78 10.78
CA PRO A 388 -7.46 13.53 11.51
C PRO A 388 -8.56 13.57 12.58
N LEU A 389 -9.18 12.41 12.85
CA LEU A 389 -10.09 12.25 13.98
C LEU A 389 -9.29 12.24 15.29
N THR A 390 -9.91 12.70 16.36
CA THR A 390 -9.41 12.44 17.73
C THR A 390 -9.66 10.97 18.11
N PRO A 391 -8.88 10.40 19.05
CA PRO A 391 -9.12 9.03 19.52
C PRO A 391 -10.56 8.82 20.03
N ALA A 392 -11.13 9.79 20.75
CA ALA A 392 -12.52 9.70 21.22
C ALA A 392 -13.53 9.69 20.06
N GLU A 393 -13.31 10.49 19.01
CA GLU A 393 -14.15 10.46 17.81
C GLU A 393 -14.04 9.12 17.08
N ALA A 394 -12.83 8.56 16.92
CA ALA A 394 -12.59 7.26 16.30
C ALA A 394 -13.27 6.12 17.07
N GLN A 395 -13.12 6.09 18.40
CA GLN A 395 -13.77 5.12 19.28
C GLN A 395 -15.30 5.19 19.20
N ALA A 396 -15.88 6.41 19.15
CA ALA A 396 -17.33 6.59 19.10
C ALA A 396 -17.96 5.97 17.84
N ILE A 397 -17.24 5.99 16.72
CA ILE A 397 -17.72 5.44 15.43
C ILE A 397 -17.24 4.02 15.15
N ALA A 398 -16.38 3.44 16.01
CA ALA A 398 -15.96 2.06 15.87
C ALA A 398 -17.17 1.12 16.04
N GLY A 399 -17.24 0.10 15.18
CA GLY A 399 -18.33 -0.87 15.19
C GLY A 399 -18.60 -1.49 13.82
N ARG A 400 -19.57 -2.42 13.82
CA ARG A 400 -20.13 -2.99 12.60
C ARG A 400 -21.44 -2.31 12.27
N TYR A 401 -21.68 -2.08 11.00
CA TYR A 401 -22.89 -1.44 10.54
C TYR A 401 -23.49 -2.16 9.33
N HIS A 402 -24.82 -2.15 9.18
CA HIS A 402 -25.53 -2.82 8.09
C HIS A 402 -26.59 -1.94 7.44
N SER A 403 -26.85 -2.19 6.16
CA SER A 403 -27.90 -1.56 5.37
C SER A 403 -28.44 -2.60 4.38
N GLY A 404 -29.52 -3.28 4.73
CA GLY A 404 -30.01 -4.44 3.98
C GLY A 404 -28.97 -5.57 3.94
N ASP A 405 -28.57 -5.97 2.73
CA ASP A 405 -27.54 -6.99 2.47
C ASP A 405 -26.09 -6.43 2.52
N ARG A 406 -25.94 -5.12 2.66
CA ARG A 406 -24.63 -4.45 2.72
C ARG A 406 -24.20 -4.30 4.17
N SER A 407 -22.91 -4.40 4.40
CA SER A 407 -22.33 -4.06 5.70
C SER A 407 -21.01 -3.31 5.54
N LEU A 408 -20.59 -2.66 6.61
CA LEU A 408 -19.26 -2.07 6.75
C LEU A 408 -18.80 -2.26 8.19
N THR A 409 -17.49 -2.22 8.40
CA THR A 409 -16.85 -2.26 9.71
C THR A 409 -15.91 -1.07 9.83
N ILE A 410 -15.99 -0.36 10.95
CA ILE A 410 -15.02 0.67 11.33
C ILE A 410 -14.22 0.14 12.51
N ASN A 411 -12.92 -0.01 12.30
CA ASN A 411 -11.99 -0.38 13.35
C ASN A 411 -11.16 0.84 13.73
N ASP A 412 -11.02 1.10 15.03
CA ASP A 412 -10.05 2.06 15.54
C ASP A 412 -8.74 1.33 15.86
N TYR A 413 -7.63 1.79 15.30
CA TYR A 413 -6.28 1.35 15.65
C TYR A 413 -5.49 2.60 16.06
N ALA A 414 -5.15 2.71 17.35
CA ALA A 414 -4.38 3.83 17.90
C ALA A 414 -4.96 5.23 17.58
N GLY A 415 -6.29 5.37 17.56
CA GLY A 415 -6.99 6.61 17.26
C GLY A 415 -7.20 6.88 15.76
N GLN A 416 -6.89 5.91 14.89
CA GLN A 416 -7.14 5.98 13.45
C GLN A 416 -8.31 5.06 13.09
N ALA A 417 -9.46 5.65 12.75
CA ALA A 417 -10.62 4.91 12.31
C ALA A 417 -10.46 4.48 10.84
N HIS A 418 -10.52 3.18 10.60
CA HIS A 418 -10.43 2.58 9.27
C HIS A 418 -11.73 1.85 8.93
N LEU A 419 -12.30 2.20 7.79
CA LEU A 419 -13.50 1.58 7.24
C LEU A 419 -13.13 0.47 6.26
N LEU A 420 -13.82 -0.66 6.37
CA LEU A 420 -13.79 -1.77 5.41
C LEU A 420 -15.23 -2.20 5.08
N LEU A 421 -15.57 -2.30 3.80
CA LEU A 421 -16.87 -2.83 3.39
C LEU A 421 -16.95 -4.35 3.64
N GLY A 422 -18.14 -4.84 3.96
CA GLY A 422 -18.39 -6.26 4.19
C GLY A 422 -18.14 -7.12 2.95
N SER A 423 -18.34 -6.56 1.76
CA SER A 423 -18.04 -7.20 0.47
C SER A 423 -16.55 -7.25 0.12
N GLY A 424 -15.66 -6.73 0.99
CA GLY A 424 -14.24 -6.55 0.68
C GLY A 424 -13.94 -5.17 0.05
N GLY A 425 -12.91 -5.10 -0.79
CA GLY A 425 -12.36 -3.87 -1.33
C GLY A 425 -11.10 -3.42 -0.59
N PHE A 426 -11.00 -2.13 -0.26
CA PHE A 426 -9.86 -1.56 0.45
C PHE A 426 -10.22 -1.19 1.89
N LYS A 427 -9.23 -1.27 2.78
CA LYS A 427 -9.26 -0.57 4.06
C LYS A 427 -9.00 0.91 3.79
N VAL A 428 -9.83 1.79 4.35
CA VAL A 428 -9.75 3.23 4.08
C VAL A 428 -9.82 4.02 5.38
N ARG A 429 -8.85 4.90 5.62
CA ARG A 429 -8.86 5.84 6.74
C ARG A 429 -10.02 6.83 6.64
N LEU A 430 -10.68 7.06 7.77
CA LEU A 430 -11.68 8.12 7.93
C LEU A 430 -11.03 9.34 8.56
N ALA A 431 -11.34 10.50 7.98
CA ALA A 431 -10.94 11.81 8.48
C ALA A 431 -12.19 12.69 8.65
N LYS A 432 -11.99 13.91 9.13
CA LYS A 432 -13.03 14.92 9.32
C LYS A 432 -12.92 16.00 8.25
N GLU A 433 -14.03 16.39 7.65
CA GLU A 433 -14.12 17.61 6.84
C GLU A 433 -15.32 18.42 7.34
N GLY A 434 -15.06 19.57 7.95
CA GLY A 434 -16.10 20.30 8.68
C GLY A 434 -16.66 19.47 9.84
N ASN A 435 -17.97 19.19 9.80
CA ASN A 435 -18.65 18.35 10.79
C ASN A 435 -18.87 16.90 10.30
N ASP A 436 -18.54 16.61 9.05
CA ASP A 436 -18.78 15.31 8.42
C ASP A 436 -17.53 14.43 8.47
N LEU A 437 -17.73 13.11 8.39
CA LEU A 437 -16.63 12.19 8.12
C LEU A 437 -16.41 12.11 6.61
N VAL A 438 -15.16 11.93 6.23
CA VAL A 438 -14.76 11.73 4.83
C VAL A 438 -13.79 10.56 4.76
N MET A 439 -13.96 9.72 3.74
CA MET A 439 -12.96 8.73 3.35
C MET A 439 -11.77 9.46 2.74
N ASP A 440 -10.62 9.42 3.43
CA ASP A 440 -9.41 10.13 3.02
C ASP A 440 -8.15 9.32 3.31
N ASP A 441 -7.65 8.69 2.26
CA ASP A 441 -6.49 7.81 2.27
C ASP A 441 -5.73 7.93 0.92
N THR A 442 -4.61 7.23 0.79
CA THR A 442 -3.86 7.05 -0.46
C THR A 442 -4.70 6.43 -1.57
N LEU A 443 -5.63 5.55 -1.22
CA LEU A 443 -6.47 4.75 -2.12
C LEU A 443 -7.81 5.39 -2.47
N VAL A 444 -8.36 6.25 -1.60
CA VAL A 444 -9.71 6.82 -1.74
C VAL A 444 -9.77 8.24 -1.20
N TRP A 445 -10.49 9.11 -1.89
CA TRP A 445 -10.76 10.48 -1.43
C TRP A 445 -12.23 10.87 -1.64
N GLY A 446 -12.76 11.69 -0.73
CA GLY A 446 -13.92 12.56 -0.95
C GLY A 446 -15.29 11.92 -0.73
N THR A 447 -15.36 10.60 -0.45
CA THR A 447 -16.65 9.97 -0.13
C THR A 447 -17.08 10.37 1.28
N LYS A 448 -18.18 11.11 1.38
CA LYS A 448 -18.77 11.55 2.66
C LYS A 448 -19.47 10.41 3.39
N ILE A 449 -19.31 10.42 4.71
CA ILE A 449 -20.03 9.57 5.65
C ILE A 449 -20.61 10.47 6.72
N ASN A 450 -21.90 10.72 6.66
CA ASN A 450 -22.57 11.59 7.60
C ASN A 450 -23.04 10.78 8.80
N ARG A 451 -23.06 11.40 9.98
CA ARG A 451 -23.57 10.77 11.20
C ARG A 451 -25.00 11.23 11.46
N ASP A 452 -25.86 10.28 11.81
CA ASP A 452 -27.22 10.52 12.29
C ASP A 452 -27.46 9.67 13.56
N GLY A 453 -27.12 10.24 14.72
CA GLY A 453 -27.02 9.50 15.98
C GLY A 453 -25.98 8.38 15.89
N ASP A 454 -26.43 7.14 16.08
CA ASP A 454 -25.63 5.92 15.92
C ASP A 454 -25.63 5.36 14.48
N LYS A 455 -26.32 6.02 13.54
CA LYS A 455 -26.35 5.61 12.14
C LYS A 455 -25.28 6.33 11.32
N LEU A 456 -24.84 5.68 10.25
CA LEU A 456 -23.92 6.24 9.25
C LEU A 456 -24.61 6.32 7.89
N VAL A 457 -24.57 7.49 7.26
CA VAL A 457 -25.17 7.72 5.95
C VAL A 457 -24.06 7.86 4.91
N ARG A 458 -24.05 6.97 3.92
CA ARG A 458 -23.11 6.99 2.78
C ARG A 458 -23.90 7.01 1.48
N GLY A 459 -23.92 8.16 0.82
CA GLY A 459 -24.75 8.38 -0.37
C GLY A 459 -26.23 8.22 -0.02
N LYS A 460 -26.93 7.28 -0.68
CA LYS A 460 -28.34 6.96 -0.43
C LYS A 460 -28.56 5.86 0.61
N LEU A 461 -27.48 5.32 1.18
CA LEU A 461 -27.55 4.20 2.12
C LEU A 461 -27.43 4.72 3.55
N THR A 462 -28.34 4.26 4.40
CA THR A 462 -28.26 4.45 5.86
C THR A 462 -27.86 3.13 6.49
N PHE A 463 -26.77 3.14 7.24
CA PHE A 463 -26.21 1.99 7.92
C PHE A 463 -26.50 2.09 9.42
N GLU A 464 -27.12 1.07 9.98
CA GLU A 464 -27.44 0.97 11.40
C GLU A 464 -26.33 0.22 12.14
N LYS A 465 -25.96 0.70 13.33
CA LYS A 465 -24.91 0.07 14.16
C LYS A 465 -25.42 -1.24 14.72
N GLU A 466 -24.68 -2.31 14.49
CA GLU A 466 -24.95 -3.61 15.09
C GLU A 466 -24.21 -3.75 16.43
N PRO A 467 -24.77 -4.52 17.39
CA PRO A 467 -23.99 -5.03 18.50
C PRO A 467 -22.75 -5.75 17.99
N LEU A 468 -21.67 -5.70 18.78
CA LEU A 468 -20.44 -6.43 18.45
C LEU A 468 -20.77 -7.92 18.28
N PRO A 469 -20.29 -8.57 17.21
CA PRO A 469 -20.64 -9.95 16.92
C PRO A 469 -20.16 -10.86 18.05
N GLY A 470 -20.97 -11.87 18.35
CA GLY A 470 -20.56 -12.98 19.22
C GLY A 470 -19.39 -13.77 18.64
N LEU A 471 -18.96 -14.81 19.36
CA LEU A 471 -17.88 -15.69 18.92
C LEU A 471 -18.19 -16.28 17.52
N PRO A 472 -17.35 -16.05 16.50
CA PRO A 472 -17.56 -16.62 15.18
C PRO A 472 -17.54 -18.15 15.18
N ALA A 473 -18.28 -18.76 14.25
CA ALA A 473 -18.17 -20.18 13.96
C ALA A 473 -16.74 -20.57 13.56
N ASP A 474 -16.42 -21.85 13.69
CA ASP A 474 -15.15 -22.36 13.20
C ASP A 474 -15.09 -22.27 11.67
N ALA A 475 -13.91 -21.97 11.14
CA ALA A 475 -13.67 -22.07 9.71
C ALA A 475 -13.95 -23.52 9.24
N PRO A 476 -14.62 -23.71 8.08
CA PRO A 476 -14.81 -25.04 7.49
C PRO A 476 -13.50 -25.83 7.46
N ALA A 477 -13.55 -27.11 7.84
CA ALA A 477 -12.37 -27.95 7.98
C ALA A 477 -11.55 -28.01 6.68
N ASP A 478 -12.22 -28.11 5.53
CA ASP A 478 -11.59 -28.18 4.22
C ASP A 478 -10.80 -26.91 3.87
N TRP A 479 -11.17 -25.76 4.43
CA TRP A 479 -10.48 -24.49 4.17
C TRP A 479 -9.27 -24.27 5.07
N LYS A 480 -9.14 -24.98 6.20
CA LYS A 480 -8.00 -24.80 7.12
C LYS A 480 -6.66 -25.00 6.40
N GLY A 481 -6.58 -25.98 5.50
CA GLY A 481 -5.40 -26.24 4.67
C GLY A 481 -5.13 -25.20 3.58
N LEU A 482 -6.11 -24.34 3.25
CA LEU A 482 -5.99 -23.26 2.26
C LEU A 482 -5.57 -21.93 2.89
N ILE A 483 -5.96 -21.68 4.15
CA ILE A 483 -5.62 -20.44 4.86
C ILE A 483 -4.10 -20.36 5.04
N GLY A 484 -3.53 -19.18 4.78
CA GLY A 484 -2.11 -18.89 4.93
C GLY A 484 -1.59 -17.90 3.90
N GLU A 485 -0.27 -17.81 3.83
CA GLU A 485 0.43 -16.86 2.96
C GLU A 485 1.14 -17.57 1.81
N TYR A 486 1.12 -16.95 0.64
CA TYR A 486 1.68 -17.48 -0.60
C TYR A 486 2.47 -16.42 -1.35
N GLY A 487 3.45 -16.83 -2.14
CA GLY A 487 4.26 -15.95 -2.98
C GLY A 487 5.46 -15.34 -2.28
N TRP A 488 5.77 -14.10 -2.63
CA TRP A 488 7.05 -13.46 -2.34
C TRP A 488 6.95 -12.41 -1.23
N ASP A 489 8.08 -12.06 -0.60
CA ASP A 489 8.14 -11.04 0.46
C ASP A 489 7.73 -9.65 -0.02
N HIS A 490 7.98 -9.34 -1.30
CA HIS A 490 7.63 -8.06 -1.90
C HIS A 490 6.19 -8.03 -2.45
N ASN A 491 5.49 -9.17 -2.47
CA ASN A 491 4.10 -9.26 -2.90
C ASN A 491 3.43 -10.56 -2.40
N THR A 492 2.96 -10.54 -1.16
CA THR A 492 2.36 -11.70 -0.51
C THR A 492 0.86 -11.78 -0.82
N LEU A 493 0.41 -12.97 -1.23
CA LEU A 493 -1.00 -13.33 -1.34
C LEU A 493 -1.46 -13.98 -0.03
N TYR A 494 -2.44 -13.36 0.65
CA TYR A 494 -3.04 -13.95 1.85
C TYR A 494 -4.37 -14.59 1.49
N ILE A 495 -4.52 -15.87 1.82
CA ILE A 495 -5.79 -16.58 1.79
C ILE A 495 -6.27 -16.73 3.23
N HIS A 496 -7.47 -16.26 3.52
CA HIS A 496 -7.99 -16.26 4.89
C HIS A 496 -9.51 -16.39 4.91
N GLU A 497 -10.04 -16.88 6.02
CA GLU A 497 -11.47 -17.04 6.22
C GLU A 497 -12.03 -15.83 6.96
N ARG A 498 -13.16 -15.30 6.48
CA ARG A 498 -13.93 -14.24 7.14
C ARG A 498 -15.43 -14.51 7.00
N GLY A 499 -16.10 -14.69 8.14
CA GLY A 499 -17.56 -14.83 8.20
C GLY A 499 -18.10 -16.06 7.45
N GLY A 500 -17.35 -17.16 7.47
CA GLY A 500 -17.72 -18.39 6.76
C GLY A 500 -17.49 -18.31 5.24
N LYS A 501 -16.65 -17.38 4.76
CA LYS A 501 -16.23 -17.26 3.36
C LYS A 501 -14.71 -17.12 3.25
N LEU A 502 -14.14 -17.55 2.13
CA LEU A 502 -12.72 -17.40 1.84
C LEU A 502 -12.46 -16.07 1.11
N TYR A 503 -11.38 -15.38 1.47
CA TYR A 503 -10.96 -14.13 0.87
C TYR A 503 -9.51 -14.22 0.40
N ALA A 504 -9.20 -13.51 -0.67
CA ALA A 504 -7.84 -13.25 -1.12
C ALA A 504 -7.49 -11.78 -0.84
N LEU A 505 -6.37 -11.54 -0.16
CA LEU A 505 -5.71 -10.24 -0.13
C LEU A 505 -4.51 -10.30 -1.06
N ILE A 506 -4.55 -9.55 -2.16
CA ILE A 506 -3.53 -9.55 -3.21
C ILE A 506 -3.04 -8.12 -3.47
N GLU A 507 -1.76 -7.96 -3.85
CA GLU A 507 -1.10 -6.66 -4.05
C GLU A 507 -1.30 -5.72 -2.84
N TRP A 508 -1.19 -6.28 -1.64
CA TRP A 508 -1.23 -5.61 -0.33
C TRP A 508 -2.52 -4.94 0.11
N VAL A 509 -3.40 -4.54 -0.82
CA VAL A 509 -4.56 -3.69 -0.50
C VAL A 509 -5.89 -4.22 -1.01
N PHE A 510 -5.92 -5.12 -2.00
CA PHE A 510 -7.16 -5.61 -2.61
C PHE A 510 -7.70 -6.82 -1.87
N PHE A 511 -8.81 -6.63 -1.19
CA PHE A 511 -9.47 -7.65 -0.38
C PHE A 511 -10.69 -8.22 -1.12
N ASP A 512 -10.55 -9.37 -1.76
CA ASP A 512 -11.58 -9.95 -2.63
C ASP A 512 -12.25 -11.18 -1.99
N GLU A 513 -13.58 -11.16 -1.93
CA GLU A 513 -14.39 -12.32 -1.54
C GLU A 513 -14.35 -13.39 -2.64
N LEU A 514 -13.98 -14.62 -2.30
CA LEU A 514 -13.87 -15.69 -3.27
C LEU A 514 -15.18 -16.48 -3.40
N THR A 515 -15.57 -16.75 -4.64
CA THR A 515 -16.65 -17.71 -4.92
C THR A 515 -16.08 -19.11 -5.02
N ASP A 516 -16.54 -20.03 -4.16
CA ASP A 516 -16.19 -21.45 -4.22
C ASP A 516 -16.85 -22.12 -5.44
N LEU A 517 -16.04 -22.76 -6.29
CA LEU A 517 -16.49 -23.51 -7.46
C LEU A 517 -16.35 -25.04 -7.27
N GLY A 518 -15.93 -25.49 -6.08
CA GLY A 518 -15.63 -26.88 -5.75
C GLY A 518 -14.25 -27.32 -6.22
N ASN A 519 -13.80 -28.47 -5.70
CA ASN A 519 -12.53 -29.12 -6.06
C ASN A 519 -11.31 -28.20 -5.97
N ASP A 520 -11.20 -27.43 -4.88
CA ASP A 520 -10.10 -26.48 -4.66
C ASP A 520 -9.98 -25.37 -5.73
N VAL A 521 -11.08 -25.10 -6.44
CA VAL A 521 -11.18 -24.01 -7.42
C VAL A 521 -12.07 -22.91 -6.86
N PHE A 522 -11.55 -21.69 -6.87
CA PHE A 522 -12.25 -20.49 -6.48
C PHE A 522 -12.22 -19.45 -7.62
N ARG A 523 -13.05 -18.43 -7.51
CA ARG A 523 -13.12 -17.34 -8.49
C ARG A 523 -13.16 -16.00 -7.80
N PHE A 524 -12.38 -15.06 -8.33
CA PHE A 524 -12.46 -13.64 -7.96
C PHE A 524 -13.83 -13.05 -8.33
N PRO A 525 -14.33 -12.03 -7.63
CA PRO A 525 -15.61 -11.38 -7.93
C PRO A 525 -15.67 -10.87 -9.38
N ASP A 526 -16.82 -10.98 -10.04
CA ASP A 526 -17.02 -10.42 -11.39
C ASP A 526 -17.08 -8.87 -11.39
N GLY A 527 -17.26 -8.26 -10.22
CA GLY A 527 -17.43 -6.81 -10.04
C GLY A 527 -16.15 -6.00 -10.26
N SER A 528 -16.30 -4.67 -10.39
CA SER A 528 -15.20 -3.76 -10.72
C SER A 528 -14.30 -3.34 -9.54
N GLY A 529 -14.50 -3.93 -8.35
CA GLY A 529 -13.77 -3.54 -7.13
C GLY A 529 -12.34 -4.08 -7.05
N GLY A 530 -12.11 -5.27 -7.61
CA GLY A 530 -10.80 -5.96 -7.61
C GLY A 530 -10.08 -5.88 -8.96
N LEU A 531 -8.82 -6.33 -8.99
CA LEU A 531 -7.96 -6.30 -10.18
C LEU A 531 -8.19 -7.48 -11.13
N TYR A 532 -8.67 -8.62 -10.61
CA TYR A 532 -8.72 -9.92 -11.31
C TYR A 532 -10.15 -10.41 -11.62
N PRO A 533 -11.10 -9.55 -12.05
CA PRO A 533 -12.50 -9.94 -12.07
C PRO A 533 -12.77 -11.11 -13.02
N GLY A 534 -13.48 -12.11 -12.51
CA GLY A 534 -13.84 -13.34 -13.20
C GLY A 534 -12.71 -14.37 -13.34
N GLU A 535 -11.49 -14.08 -12.89
CA GLU A 535 -10.36 -15.02 -12.93
C GLU A 535 -10.40 -16.03 -11.78
N LYS A 536 -9.68 -17.14 -11.92
CA LYS A 536 -9.73 -18.27 -10.99
C LYS A 536 -8.51 -18.35 -10.09
N LEU A 537 -8.71 -18.99 -8.93
CA LEU A 537 -7.65 -19.51 -8.06
C LEU A 537 -7.79 -21.02 -8.01
N VAL A 538 -6.68 -21.74 -8.16
CA VAL A 538 -6.65 -23.22 -8.11
C VAL A 538 -5.59 -23.65 -7.10
N PHE A 539 -6.00 -24.31 -6.03
CA PHE A 539 -5.07 -24.80 -5.02
C PHE A 539 -4.52 -26.18 -5.37
N THR A 540 -3.28 -26.44 -4.96
CA THR A 540 -2.68 -27.77 -4.97
C THR A 540 -2.32 -28.12 -3.54
N ARG A 541 -2.76 -29.30 -3.06
CA ARG A 541 -2.52 -29.78 -1.69
C ARG A 541 -1.50 -30.91 -1.65
N ASP A 542 -0.85 -31.03 -0.50
CA ASP A 542 -0.12 -32.24 -0.12
C ASP A 542 -1.06 -33.32 0.43
N ALA A 543 -0.48 -34.48 0.80
CA ALA A 543 -1.22 -35.61 1.35
C ALA A 543 -1.87 -35.32 2.73
N ALA A 544 -1.41 -34.28 3.45
CA ALA A 544 -2.00 -33.85 4.71
C ALA A 544 -3.15 -32.85 4.50
N GLY A 545 -3.52 -32.56 3.24
CA GLY A 545 -4.56 -31.60 2.90
C GLY A 545 -4.11 -30.14 3.02
N ARG A 546 -2.83 -29.86 3.24
CA ARG A 546 -2.28 -28.50 3.28
C ARG A 546 -1.93 -28.05 1.87
N ALA A 547 -2.43 -26.90 1.46
CA ALA A 547 -2.10 -26.34 0.15
C ALA A 547 -0.61 -26.00 0.08
N THR A 548 0.12 -26.52 -0.91
CA THR A 548 1.54 -26.20 -1.13
C THR A 548 1.73 -25.02 -2.08
N LYS A 549 0.71 -24.71 -2.88
CA LYS A 549 0.67 -23.57 -3.80
C LYS A 549 -0.77 -23.23 -4.19
N VAL A 550 -0.96 -22.03 -4.71
CA VAL A 550 -2.17 -21.58 -5.40
C VAL A 550 -1.80 -20.96 -6.73
N GLU A 551 -2.47 -21.36 -7.81
CA GLU A 551 -2.44 -20.66 -9.10
C GLU A 551 -3.57 -19.63 -9.12
N ALA A 552 -3.25 -18.35 -8.91
CA ALA A 552 -4.21 -17.25 -8.96
C ALA A 552 -4.01 -16.48 -10.27
N ALA A 553 -5.06 -16.34 -11.09
CA ALA A 553 -4.96 -15.63 -12.38
C ALA A 553 -3.83 -16.17 -13.29
N LYS A 554 -3.62 -17.50 -13.30
CA LYS A 554 -2.53 -18.20 -14.01
C LYS A 554 -1.11 -17.93 -13.52
N ILE A 555 -0.97 -17.26 -12.36
CA ILE A 555 0.31 -17.03 -11.71
C ILE A 555 0.41 -17.96 -10.50
N VAL A 556 1.54 -18.66 -10.37
CA VAL A 556 1.77 -19.62 -9.29
C VAL A 556 2.37 -18.93 -8.07
N PHE A 557 1.66 -18.98 -6.96
CA PHE A 557 2.13 -18.53 -5.65
C PHE A 557 2.41 -19.76 -4.77
N ALA A 558 3.68 -20.04 -4.50
CA ALA A 558 4.08 -21.10 -3.57
C ALA A 558 3.71 -20.73 -2.13
N ARG A 559 3.27 -21.69 -1.31
CA ARG A 559 3.03 -21.43 0.11
C ARG A 559 4.33 -21.00 0.78
N ARG A 560 4.27 -19.93 1.57
CA ARG A 560 5.40 -19.40 2.33
C ARG A 560 5.66 -20.28 3.54
N LYS A 561 6.93 -20.42 3.91
CA LYS A 561 7.33 -20.99 5.20
C LYS A 561 7.44 -19.85 6.19
N ILE A 562 6.63 -19.88 7.24
CA ILE A 562 6.63 -18.88 8.30
C ILE A 562 7.00 -19.59 9.60
N ASP A 563 8.04 -19.12 10.26
CA ASP A 563 8.47 -19.68 11.53
C ASP A 563 7.42 -19.37 12.61
N GLY A 564 6.99 -20.39 13.36
CA GLY A 564 5.92 -20.27 14.36
C GLY A 564 4.51 -20.55 13.81
N GLU A 565 4.34 -20.81 12.51
CA GLU A 565 3.01 -21.09 11.92
C GLU A 565 2.38 -22.38 12.43
N GLY A 566 3.19 -23.37 12.82
CA GLY A 566 2.72 -24.62 13.41
C GLY A 566 2.40 -24.56 14.90
N GLY A 567 2.55 -23.40 15.54
CA GLY A 567 2.37 -23.21 16.98
C GLY A 567 3.64 -23.44 17.80
N GLU A 568 4.78 -23.74 17.17
CA GLU A 568 6.08 -23.71 17.80
C GLU A 568 6.47 -22.29 18.24
N THR A 569 7.25 -22.18 19.32
CA THR A 569 7.82 -20.89 19.70
C THR A 569 8.85 -20.45 18.67
N PHE A 570 8.63 -19.27 18.07
CA PHE A 570 9.58 -18.61 17.19
C PHE A 570 10.97 -18.53 17.83
N ARG A 571 12.04 -18.73 17.05
CA ARG A 571 13.43 -18.71 17.54
C ARG A 571 14.30 -17.90 16.59
N THR A 572 15.21 -17.12 17.16
CA THR A 572 16.28 -16.46 16.40
C THR A 572 17.64 -16.71 17.06
N PRO A 573 18.67 -17.12 16.31
CA PRO A 573 20.01 -17.26 16.87
C PRO A 573 20.55 -15.91 17.36
N PRO A 574 21.10 -15.83 18.59
CA PRO A 574 21.67 -14.59 19.09
C PRO A 574 22.94 -14.23 18.29
N ILE A 575 23.12 -12.95 17.96
CA ILE A 575 24.30 -12.48 17.19
C ILE A 575 25.61 -12.53 18.00
N LYS A 576 25.53 -12.76 19.32
CA LYS A 576 26.65 -12.89 20.26
C LYS A 576 26.31 -13.91 21.36
N PRO A 577 27.31 -14.53 22.02
CA PRO A 577 27.05 -15.43 23.15
C PRO A 577 26.27 -14.74 24.28
N LEU A 578 25.14 -15.34 24.68
CA LEU A 578 24.26 -14.78 25.71
C LEU A 578 24.94 -14.63 27.08
N THR A 579 25.93 -15.47 27.38
CA THR A 579 26.76 -15.37 28.60
C THR A 579 27.54 -14.06 28.64
N ASP A 580 28.13 -13.66 27.51
CA ASP A 580 28.91 -12.43 27.40
C ASP A 580 28.00 -11.21 27.44
N LEU A 581 26.86 -11.27 26.74
CA LEU A 581 25.84 -10.24 26.76
C LEU A 581 25.29 -10.02 28.17
N ARG A 582 25.06 -11.08 28.95
CA ARG A 582 24.60 -10.97 30.35
C ARG A 582 25.61 -10.24 31.20
N LYS A 583 26.89 -10.64 31.12
CA LYS A 583 27.98 -9.98 31.86
C LYS A 583 28.07 -8.49 31.52
N GLN A 584 27.99 -8.15 30.23
CA GLN A 584 28.03 -6.76 29.77
C GLN A 584 26.81 -5.97 30.22
N ALA A 585 25.61 -6.54 30.13
CA ALA A 585 24.37 -5.88 30.52
C ALA A 585 24.29 -5.62 32.03
N LEU A 586 24.74 -6.57 32.85
CA LEU A 586 24.80 -6.40 34.32
C LEU A 586 25.83 -5.36 34.75
N ALA A 587 26.92 -5.18 34.00
CA ALA A 587 27.91 -4.13 34.24
C ALA A 587 27.47 -2.75 33.74
N ALA A 588 26.48 -2.69 32.84
CA ALA A 588 25.95 -1.44 32.31
C ALA A 588 24.93 -0.80 33.26
N ARG A 589 24.59 0.46 33.01
CA ARG A 589 23.57 1.21 33.75
C ARG A 589 22.47 1.70 32.81
N PRO A 590 21.21 1.76 33.26
CA PRO A 590 20.14 2.39 32.50
C PRO A 590 20.47 3.87 32.20
N PRO A 591 19.89 4.45 31.13
CA PRO A 591 20.06 5.86 30.85
C PRO A 591 19.53 6.71 32.03
N GLU A 592 20.23 7.78 32.36
CA GLU A 592 19.79 8.70 33.40
C GLU A 592 18.58 9.51 32.93
N GLU A 593 17.56 9.58 33.77
CA GLU A 593 16.36 10.38 33.52
C GLU A 593 16.19 11.46 34.58
N LYS A 594 15.80 12.66 34.13
CA LYS A 594 15.36 13.75 35.00
C LYS A 594 13.88 13.98 34.75
N GLY A 595 13.07 13.96 35.80
CA GLY A 595 11.64 14.17 35.71
C GLY A 595 10.98 14.09 37.07
N ASP A 596 9.79 14.66 37.18
CA ASP A 596 8.92 14.49 38.34
C ASP A 596 8.21 13.13 38.23
N PHE A 597 8.89 12.10 38.72
CA PHE A 597 8.41 10.72 38.64
C PHE A 597 7.66 10.32 39.91
N ARG A 598 6.61 9.52 39.72
CA ARG A 598 5.92 8.84 40.82
C ARG A 598 6.84 7.82 41.46
N LYS A 599 6.69 7.65 42.78
CA LYS A 599 7.34 6.56 43.51
C LYS A 599 6.86 5.22 42.96
N PRO A 600 7.75 4.32 42.50
CA PRO A 600 7.36 2.99 42.05
C PRO A 600 6.68 2.18 43.16
N GLU A 601 5.61 1.48 42.80
CA GLU A 601 4.90 0.53 43.63
C GLU A 601 4.58 -0.70 42.78
N MET A 602 5.49 -1.67 42.80
CA MET A 602 5.37 -2.90 42.03
C MET A 602 4.46 -3.89 42.76
N VAL A 603 3.47 -4.43 42.05
CA VAL A 603 2.49 -5.39 42.56
C VAL A 603 2.55 -6.64 41.70
N ASP A 604 2.56 -7.81 42.34
CA ASP A 604 2.47 -9.10 41.65
C ASP A 604 1.04 -9.35 41.18
N LEU A 605 0.84 -9.58 39.88
CA LEU A 605 -0.49 -9.72 39.28
C LEU A 605 -1.31 -10.86 39.88
N THR A 606 -0.68 -11.94 40.37
CA THR A 606 -1.41 -13.05 41.01
C THR A 606 -2.01 -12.67 42.37
N THR A 607 -1.57 -11.55 42.97
CA THR A 607 -2.16 -11.01 44.21
C THR A 607 -3.36 -10.12 43.95
N ILE A 608 -3.50 -9.59 42.73
CA ILE A 608 -4.69 -8.86 42.27
C ILE A 608 -5.84 -9.85 42.08
N ASP A 609 -5.58 -10.96 41.40
CA ASP A 609 -6.51 -12.07 41.24
C ASP A 609 -5.75 -13.39 41.06
N PRO A 610 -5.92 -14.39 41.95
CA PRO A 610 -5.16 -15.63 41.92
C PRO A 610 -5.52 -16.55 40.74
N THR A 611 -6.56 -16.23 39.97
CA THR A 611 -6.94 -16.97 38.76
C THR A 611 -6.29 -16.44 37.48
N ILE A 612 -5.52 -15.35 37.56
CA ILE A 612 -4.62 -14.93 36.49
C ILE A 612 -3.53 -15.99 36.36
N LYS A 613 -3.38 -16.55 35.14
CA LYS A 613 -2.36 -17.57 34.89
C LYS A 613 -1.07 -16.91 34.42
N LEU A 614 0.05 -17.55 34.75
CA LEU A 614 1.38 -17.13 34.33
C LEU A 614 2.00 -18.17 33.41
N ASP A 615 2.55 -17.71 32.30
CA ASP A 615 3.42 -18.44 31.38
C ASP A 615 4.60 -17.52 31.02
N ILE A 616 5.37 -17.16 32.06
CA ILE A 616 6.46 -16.19 31.97
C ILE A 616 7.60 -16.78 31.13
N ARG A 617 7.59 -16.51 29.82
CA ARG A 617 8.48 -17.18 28.85
C ARG A 617 9.94 -16.94 29.12
N TYR A 618 10.28 -15.76 29.61
CA TYR A 618 11.65 -15.39 29.93
C TYR A 618 12.14 -15.98 31.26
N ALA A 619 11.32 -16.69 32.04
CA ALA A 619 11.79 -17.51 33.17
C ALA A 619 12.23 -18.93 32.74
N THR A 620 12.03 -19.29 31.48
CA THR A 620 12.36 -20.61 30.90
C THR A 620 13.21 -20.43 29.64
N ASP A 621 13.62 -21.51 29.00
CA ASP A 621 14.18 -21.49 27.66
C ASP A 621 13.10 -21.44 26.56
N ASN A 622 11.81 -21.36 26.89
CA ASN A 622 10.72 -21.36 25.92
C ASN A 622 10.40 -19.96 25.35
N ASN A 623 11.40 -19.28 24.82
CA ASN A 623 11.33 -17.92 24.25
C ASN A 623 12.20 -17.77 23.00
N PHE A 624 12.15 -16.62 22.33
CA PHE A 624 12.84 -16.40 21.06
C PHE A 624 14.37 -16.58 21.09
N LEU A 625 15.03 -16.46 22.24
CA LEU A 625 16.48 -16.64 22.41
C LEU A 625 16.89 -17.95 23.04
N SER A 626 15.94 -18.84 23.36
CA SER A 626 16.22 -20.15 23.96
C SER A 626 17.03 -20.11 25.26
N ASN A 627 16.77 -19.10 26.09
CA ASN A 627 17.53 -18.90 27.33
C ASN A 627 16.66 -18.30 28.45
N PRO A 628 16.77 -18.76 29.70
CA PRO A 628 16.09 -18.10 30.83
C PRO A 628 16.79 -16.77 31.18
N PHE A 629 16.03 -15.68 31.22
CA PHE A 629 16.48 -14.34 31.62
C PHE A 629 16.05 -13.97 33.04
N TYR A 630 14.93 -14.52 33.50
CA TYR A 630 14.43 -14.38 34.85
C TYR A 630 14.71 -15.64 35.66
N THR A 631 14.80 -15.46 36.97
CA THR A 631 15.06 -16.48 37.99
C THR A 631 13.78 -16.99 38.65
N SER A 632 12.64 -16.33 38.40
CA SER A 632 11.32 -16.77 38.84
C SER A 632 10.23 -16.39 37.84
N ALA A 633 9.16 -17.19 37.76
CA ALA A 633 8.00 -16.93 36.92
C ALA A 633 6.97 -16.07 37.68
N ARG A 634 7.28 -14.79 37.86
CA ARG A 634 6.40 -13.79 38.49
C ARG A 634 6.08 -12.67 37.50
N ALA A 635 4.97 -11.97 37.70
CA ALA A 635 4.58 -10.84 36.84
C ALA A 635 4.30 -9.60 37.70
N PHE A 636 5.17 -8.60 37.61
CA PHE A 636 5.00 -7.36 38.37
C PHE A 636 4.58 -6.20 37.48
N MET A 637 3.72 -5.33 37.99
CA MET A 637 3.35 -4.07 37.36
C MET A 637 3.20 -2.96 38.40
N GLN A 638 3.26 -1.69 37.99
CA GLN A 638 2.89 -0.57 38.85
C GLN A 638 1.43 -0.73 39.31
N ARG A 639 1.13 -0.47 40.59
CA ARG A 639 -0.21 -0.69 41.16
C ARG A 639 -1.38 -0.23 40.26
N PRO A 640 -1.42 1.02 39.74
CA PRO A 640 -2.54 1.44 38.89
C PRO A 640 -2.71 0.60 37.62
N ALA A 641 -1.61 0.14 37.02
CA ALA A 641 -1.63 -0.73 35.85
C ALA A 641 -2.04 -2.17 36.23
N ALA A 642 -1.56 -2.68 37.37
CA ALA A 642 -1.95 -3.98 37.91
C ALA A 642 -3.46 -4.05 38.21
N ASP A 643 -4.00 -3.02 38.87
CA ASP A 643 -5.43 -2.89 39.17
C ASP A 643 -6.25 -2.83 37.88
N ALA A 644 -5.73 -2.15 36.84
CA ALA A 644 -6.36 -2.11 35.53
C ALA A 644 -6.42 -3.49 34.87
N VAL A 645 -5.32 -4.26 34.88
CA VAL A 645 -5.31 -5.66 34.42
C VAL A 645 -6.32 -6.52 35.20
N GLY A 646 -6.44 -6.33 36.52
CA GLY A 646 -7.45 -7.01 37.33
C GLY A 646 -8.87 -6.74 36.87
N ARG A 647 -9.20 -5.49 36.53
CA ARG A 647 -10.52 -5.12 35.97
C ARG A 647 -10.75 -5.71 34.58
N VAL A 648 -9.72 -5.75 33.73
CA VAL A 648 -9.79 -6.43 32.42
C VAL A 648 -10.11 -7.92 32.61
N HIS A 649 -9.34 -8.59 33.47
CA HIS A 649 -9.52 -10.02 33.78
C HIS A 649 -10.93 -10.32 34.27
N ALA A 650 -11.44 -9.52 35.22
CA ALA A 650 -12.80 -9.68 35.74
C ALA A 650 -13.86 -9.58 34.62
N LYS A 651 -13.76 -8.58 33.73
CA LYS A 651 -14.68 -8.40 32.59
C LYS A 651 -14.62 -9.52 31.57
N LEU A 652 -13.45 -10.15 31.39
CA LEU A 652 -13.27 -11.27 30.46
C LEU A 652 -13.83 -12.59 31.01
N LYS A 653 -13.85 -12.76 32.35
CA LYS A 653 -14.46 -13.96 32.97
C LYS A 653 -15.94 -14.08 32.62
N ASP A 654 -16.66 -12.97 32.58
CA ASP A 654 -18.07 -12.92 32.16
C ASP A 654 -18.27 -13.40 30.71
N LYS A 655 -17.20 -13.46 29.91
CA LYS A 655 -17.17 -13.93 28.52
C LYS A 655 -16.58 -15.35 28.38
N GLY A 656 -16.22 -16.00 29.49
CA GLY A 656 -15.63 -17.34 29.49
C GLY A 656 -14.10 -17.38 29.32
N TYR A 657 -13.42 -16.24 29.40
CA TYR A 657 -11.97 -16.16 29.20
C TYR A 657 -11.24 -15.64 30.44
N GLY A 658 -10.01 -16.11 30.66
CA GLY A 658 -9.08 -15.53 31.64
C GLY A 658 -7.81 -15.03 30.95
N LEU A 659 -7.01 -14.26 31.69
CA LEU A 659 -5.71 -13.75 31.22
C LEU A 659 -4.56 -14.72 31.53
N LEU A 660 -3.71 -14.93 30.53
CA LEU A 660 -2.43 -15.64 30.64
C LEU A 660 -1.30 -14.66 30.35
N ILE A 661 -0.45 -14.40 31.34
CA ILE A 661 0.63 -13.40 31.25
C ILE A 661 1.93 -14.05 30.78
N HIS A 662 2.53 -13.49 29.72
CA HIS A 662 3.80 -13.92 29.15
C HIS A 662 4.99 -13.08 29.62
N ASP A 663 4.80 -11.77 29.80
CA ASP A 663 5.77 -10.87 30.40
C ASP A 663 5.08 -9.63 31.01
N ALA A 664 5.75 -8.97 31.95
CA ALA A 664 5.27 -7.73 32.56
C ALA A 664 6.46 -6.81 32.86
N TYR A 665 6.82 -6.60 34.13
CA TYR A 665 8.07 -5.91 34.45
C TYR A 665 9.29 -6.66 33.91
N ARG A 666 10.08 -5.99 33.07
CA ARG A 666 11.35 -6.48 32.52
C ARG A 666 12.49 -5.59 33.01
N PRO A 667 13.48 -6.11 33.75
CA PRO A 667 14.63 -5.33 34.18
C PRO A 667 15.37 -4.75 32.97
N TRP A 668 15.85 -3.50 33.06
CA TRP A 668 16.51 -2.83 31.93
C TRP A 668 17.68 -3.64 31.33
N TYR A 669 18.46 -4.33 32.14
CA TYR A 669 19.58 -5.14 31.64
C TYR A 669 19.11 -6.27 30.71
N VAL A 670 17.90 -6.82 30.91
CA VAL A 670 17.31 -7.84 30.02
C VAL A 670 16.92 -7.21 28.69
N THR A 671 16.31 -6.02 28.69
CA THR A 671 16.06 -5.24 27.46
C THR A 671 17.35 -4.99 26.68
N LYS A 672 18.45 -4.66 27.37
CA LYS A 672 19.76 -4.51 26.75
C LYS A 672 20.26 -5.82 26.14
N MET A 673 20.10 -6.95 26.82
CA MET A 673 20.44 -8.26 26.27
C MET A 673 19.62 -8.58 25.01
N PHE A 674 18.31 -8.32 25.00
CA PHE A 674 17.46 -8.55 23.84
C PHE A 674 17.94 -7.74 22.64
N TRP A 675 18.17 -6.44 22.83
CA TRP A 675 18.69 -5.56 21.79
C TRP A 675 20.05 -6.00 21.24
N ASP A 676 21.00 -6.31 22.13
CA ASP A 676 22.37 -6.69 21.74
C ASP A 676 22.46 -8.12 21.15
N ALA A 677 21.47 -8.98 21.43
CA ALA A 677 21.38 -10.34 20.88
C ALA A 677 20.63 -10.39 19.54
N THR A 678 19.74 -9.44 19.27
CA THR A 678 18.80 -9.50 18.14
C THR A 678 19.42 -8.83 16.89
N PRO A 679 19.28 -9.43 15.69
CA PRO A 679 19.66 -8.79 14.43
C PRO A 679 18.94 -7.46 14.18
N ALA A 680 19.62 -6.51 13.52
CA ALA A 680 19.09 -5.15 13.32
C ALA A 680 17.75 -5.09 12.56
N HIS A 681 17.46 -6.05 11.68
CA HIS A 681 16.20 -6.08 10.93
C HIS A 681 14.99 -6.52 11.77
N LEU A 682 15.20 -7.02 12.99
CA LEU A 682 14.14 -7.38 13.95
C LEU A 682 14.07 -6.40 15.14
N HIS A 683 14.79 -5.27 15.07
CA HIS A 683 14.83 -4.27 16.15
C HIS A 683 13.51 -3.51 16.36
N ASN A 684 12.52 -3.70 15.48
CA ASN A 684 11.15 -3.24 15.72
C ASN A 684 10.46 -4.04 16.84
N PHE A 685 10.81 -5.32 17.03
CA PHE A 685 10.24 -6.18 18.07
C PHE A 685 11.01 -6.15 19.41
N VAL A 686 12.12 -5.42 19.50
CA VAL A 686 12.89 -5.29 20.74
C VAL A 686 13.17 -3.84 21.07
N ALA A 687 12.84 -3.44 22.29
CA ALA A 687 12.99 -2.04 22.69
C ALA A 687 14.46 -1.59 22.74
N ASN A 688 14.72 -0.39 22.22
CA ASN A 688 16.06 0.21 22.28
C ASN A 688 16.44 0.60 23.72
N PRO A 689 17.47 -0.02 24.32
CA PRO A 689 17.82 0.19 25.73
C PRO A 689 18.29 1.62 26.02
N ALA A 690 18.76 2.37 25.02
CA ALA A 690 19.12 3.78 25.18
C ALA A 690 17.92 4.69 25.50
N LYS A 691 16.69 4.24 25.22
CA LYS A 691 15.44 4.95 25.52
C LYS A 691 14.65 4.29 26.68
N GLY A 692 15.11 3.13 27.17
CA GLY A 692 14.32 2.23 27.99
C GLY A 692 13.11 1.66 27.24
N SER A 693 12.24 0.97 27.97
CA SER A 693 10.96 0.42 27.50
C SER A 693 9.88 0.55 28.58
N ARG A 694 8.62 0.38 28.21
CA ARG A 694 7.51 0.45 29.18
C ARG A 694 7.52 -0.73 30.15
N HIS A 695 8.07 -1.88 29.76
CA HIS A 695 8.29 -3.00 30.68
C HIS A 695 9.23 -2.62 31.83
N ASN A 696 10.36 -1.94 31.57
CA ASN A 696 11.27 -1.51 32.67
C ASN A 696 10.70 -0.38 33.52
N ARG A 697 9.57 0.20 33.14
CA ARG A 697 8.82 1.15 33.97
C ARG A 697 7.73 0.45 34.81
N GLY A 698 7.48 -0.84 34.56
CA GLY A 698 6.39 -1.60 35.17
C GLY A 698 5.01 -1.24 34.60
N CYS A 699 4.96 -0.69 33.39
CA CYS A 699 3.74 -0.19 32.76
C CYS A 699 3.45 -0.84 31.40
N ALA A 700 4.03 -2.00 31.12
CA ALA A 700 3.68 -2.84 29.98
C ALA A 700 3.41 -4.27 30.43
N VAL A 701 2.59 -4.97 29.67
CA VAL A 701 2.26 -6.37 29.87
C VAL A 701 2.06 -7.05 28.52
N ASP A 702 2.63 -8.25 28.40
CA ASP A 702 2.45 -9.16 27.28
C ASP A 702 1.54 -10.29 27.72
N LEU A 703 0.44 -10.51 27.00
CA LEU A 703 -0.56 -11.48 27.43
C LEU A 703 -1.39 -12.06 26.28
N THR A 704 -2.03 -13.19 26.59
CA THR A 704 -3.07 -13.79 25.76
C THR A 704 -4.29 -14.18 26.61
N LEU A 705 -5.31 -14.70 25.95
CA LEU A 705 -6.49 -15.29 26.58
C LEU A 705 -6.27 -16.79 26.83
N TYR A 706 -6.88 -17.32 27.88
CA TYR A 706 -7.11 -18.76 28.02
C TYR A 706 -8.62 -19.02 28.22
N ASP A 707 -9.09 -20.17 27.75
CA ASP A 707 -10.47 -20.59 27.91
C ASP A 707 -10.71 -21.10 29.34
N LEU A 708 -11.69 -20.55 30.06
CA LEU A 708 -11.95 -20.93 31.45
C LEU A 708 -12.44 -22.38 31.59
N LYS A 709 -13.07 -22.93 30.55
CA LYS A 709 -13.67 -24.27 30.58
C LYS A 709 -12.63 -25.38 30.42
N THR A 710 -11.67 -25.20 29.52
CA THR A 710 -10.61 -26.15 29.18
C THR A 710 -9.30 -25.84 29.88
N GLY A 711 -9.13 -24.60 30.34
CA GLY A 711 -7.90 -24.09 30.92
C GLY A 711 -6.78 -23.85 29.91
N GLN A 712 -7.01 -24.07 28.62
CA GLN A 712 -6.00 -23.98 27.57
C GLN A 712 -5.86 -22.55 27.03
N PRO A 713 -4.64 -22.13 26.63
CA PRO A 713 -4.45 -20.88 25.90
C PRO A 713 -5.32 -20.85 24.64
N ILE A 714 -5.88 -19.67 24.33
CA ILE A 714 -6.61 -19.43 23.10
C ILE A 714 -5.63 -19.31 21.94
N GLU A 715 -5.92 -20.03 20.86
CA GLU A 715 -5.18 -19.90 19.61
C GLU A 715 -5.45 -18.53 18.96
N MET A 716 -4.38 -17.78 18.74
CA MET A 716 -4.40 -16.44 18.14
C MET A 716 -3.84 -16.48 16.71
N VAL A 717 -3.70 -15.32 16.07
CA VAL A 717 -3.18 -15.25 14.68
C VAL A 717 -1.69 -15.61 14.57
N SER A 718 -0.94 -15.48 15.66
CA SER A 718 0.47 -15.87 15.85
C SER A 718 0.71 -16.34 17.28
N GLY A 719 1.87 -16.95 17.53
CA GLY A 719 2.37 -17.20 18.87
C GLY A 719 2.96 -15.93 19.52
N TYR A 720 3.11 -15.95 20.85
CA TYR A 720 3.89 -14.94 21.56
C TYR A 720 5.37 -14.98 21.13
N ASP A 721 6.05 -13.83 21.17
CA ASP A 721 7.45 -13.64 20.75
C ASP A 721 7.72 -13.91 19.25
N GLU A 722 6.68 -14.06 18.44
CA GLU A 722 6.82 -14.25 17.00
C GLU A 722 7.21 -12.94 16.30
N MET A 723 8.37 -12.89 15.64
CA MET A 723 8.85 -11.67 14.97
C MET A 723 8.54 -11.69 13.46
N THR A 724 7.29 -12.02 13.12
CA THR A 724 6.78 -12.08 11.73
C THR A 724 5.63 -11.08 11.53
N ASP A 725 5.17 -10.92 10.29
CA ASP A 725 4.00 -10.07 9.98
C ASP A 725 2.72 -10.52 10.73
N ARG A 726 2.66 -11.76 11.23
CA ARG A 726 1.53 -12.27 12.01
C ARG A 726 1.43 -11.65 13.40
N ALA A 727 2.48 -10.98 13.89
CA ALA A 727 2.51 -10.30 15.18
C ALA A 727 1.70 -9.00 15.21
N TYR A 728 1.49 -8.38 14.05
CA TYR A 728 0.84 -7.08 13.98
C TYR A 728 -0.63 -7.13 14.46
N PRO A 729 -1.09 -6.13 15.24
CA PRO A 729 -2.50 -5.99 15.63
C PRO A 729 -3.47 -5.93 14.44
N GLU A 730 -2.98 -5.49 13.28
CA GLU A 730 -3.74 -5.37 12.04
C GLU A 730 -3.50 -6.52 11.06
N TYR A 731 -2.81 -7.59 11.46
CA TYR A 731 -2.57 -8.74 10.59
C TYR A 731 -3.88 -9.27 9.98
N PRO A 732 -3.97 -9.38 8.64
CA PRO A 732 -5.23 -9.71 7.96
C PRO A 732 -5.53 -11.22 7.92
N GLY A 733 -4.52 -12.07 8.07
CA GLY A 733 -4.64 -13.52 7.88
C GLY A 733 -5.36 -14.26 9.01
N GLY A 734 -5.27 -15.59 8.98
CA GLY A 734 -5.92 -16.48 9.94
C GLY A 734 -7.43 -16.63 9.77
N THR A 735 -8.10 -17.15 10.80
CA THR A 735 -9.55 -17.35 10.84
C THR A 735 -10.28 -16.14 11.43
N SER A 736 -11.58 -16.01 11.15
CA SER A 736 -12.45 -15.05 11.81
C SER A 736 -12.40 -15.18 13.33
N ARG A 737 -12.31 -16.41 13.85
CA ARG A 737 -12.24 -16.67 15.29
C ARG A 737 -10.93 -16.19 15.93
N GLN A 738 -9.77 -16.45 15.31
CA GLN A 738 -8.48 -15.96 15.80
C GLN A 738 -8.44 -14.42 15.86
N ARG A 739 -8.87 -13.75 14.78
CA ARG A 739 -8.94 -12.29 14.75
C ARG A 739 -9.95 -11.73 15.76
N TRP A 740 -11.09 -12.41 15.95
CA TRP A 740 -12.08 -12.00 16.96
C TRP A 740 -11.52 -12.05 18.38
N HIS A 741 -10.75 -13.08 18.74
CA HIS A 741 -10.12 -13.16 20.07
C HIS A 741 -9.05 -12.09 20.28
N ARG A 742 -8.20 -11.85 19.28
CA ARG A 742 -7.23 -10.75 19.29
C ARG A 742 -7.94 -9.41 19.52
N ASP A 743 -8.99 -9.14 18.76
CA ASP A 743 -9.74 -7.89 18.84
C ASP A 743 -10.56 -7.79 20.15
N LEU A 744 -11.02 -8.91 20.72
CA LEU A 744 -11.63 -8.96 22.05
C LEU A 744 -10.63 -8.55 23.12
N LEU A 745 -9.45 -9.19 23.13
CA LEU A 745 -8.39 -8.90 24.10
C LEU A 745 -8.02 -7.42 24.05
N ARG A 746 -7.73 -6.92 22.84
CA ARG A 746 -7.37 -5.52 22.63
C ARG A 746 -8.41 -4.55 23.19
N ARG A 747 -9.69 -4.71 22.80
CA ARG A 747 -10.76 -3.82 23.28
C ARG A 747 -10.94 -3.89 24.80
N ALA A 748 -10.74 -5.06 25.39
CA ALA A 748 -10.83 -5.21 26.84
C ALA A 748 -9.70 -4.44 27.55
N MET A 749 -8.48 -4.51 27.02
CA MET A 749 -7.33 -3.76 27.53
C MET A 749 -7.49 -2.24 27.31
N GLU A 750 -7.86 -1.80 26.11
CA GLU A 750 -8.04 -0.38 25.78
C GLU A 750 -9.16 0.30 26.58
N ALA A 751 -10.21 -0.46 26.95
CA ALA A 751 -11.26 0.01 27.85
C ALA A 751 -10.75 0.31 29.28
N GLU A 752 -9.53 -0.11 29.61
CA GLU A 752 -8.86 0.10 30.89
C GLU A 752 -7.55 0.89 30.73
N ASP A 753 -7.53 1.84 29.78
CA ASP A 753 -6.46 2.82 29.58
C ASP A 753 -5.11 2.24 29.10
N PHE A 754 -5.13 1.06 28.50
CA PHE A 754 -4.00 0.52 27.76
C PHE A 754 -4.03 0.95 26.28
N THR A 755 -2.88 0.88 25.64
CA THR A 755 -2.72 1.02 24.19
C THR A 755 -1.93 -0.16 23.68
N VAL A 756 -2.44 -0.84 22.65
CA VAL A 756 -1.71 -1.94 22.00
C VAL A 756 -0.45 -1.42 21.30
N ASN A 757 0.64 -2.17 21.32
CA ASN A 757 1.83 -1.89 20.52
C ASN A 757 1.49 -1.95 19.03
N GLU A 758 2.11 -1.09 18.20
CA GLU A 758 1.88 -1.07 16.76
C GLU A 758 2.41 -2.31 16.02
N ASP A 759 3.42 -2.99 16.58
CA ASP A 759 4.06 -4.18 15.99
C ASP A 759 3.59 -5.50 16.62
N GLU A 760 2.97 -5.48 17.81
CA GLU A 760 2.72 -6.68 18.62
C GLU A 760 1.30 -6.69 19.22
N TRP A 761 0.45 -7.63 18.78
CA TRP A 761 -0.95 -7.71 19.21
C TRP A 761 -1.13 -8.09 20.69
N TRP A 762 -0.13 -8.72 21.31
CA TRP A 762 -0.13 -9.16 22.70
C TRP A 762 0.43 -8.12 23.69
N HIS A 763 1.13 -7.09 23.21
CA HIS A 763 1.82 -6.10 24.05
C HIS A 763 0.93 -4.89 24.30
N PHE A 764 0.76 -4.53 25.56
CA PHE A 764 -0.08 -3.39 25.98
C PHE A 764 0.65 -2.42 26.90
N ASP A 765 0.69 -1.14 26.52
CA ASP A 765 1.27 -0.03 27.30
C ASP A 765 0.20 0.71 28.11
N TYR A 766 0.39 0.86 29.41
CA TYR A 766 -0.51 1.65 30.27
C TYR A 766 -0.25 3.16 30.12
N LYS A 767 -1.31 3.98 29.99
CA LYS A 767 -1.23 5.43 29.67
C LYS A 767 -0.22 6.24 30.49
N ASP A 768 -0.03 5.89 31.76
CA ASP A 768 0.79 6.65 32.73
C ASP A 768 2.28 6.26 32.70
N TRP A 769 2.73 5.44 31.75
CA TRP A 769 4.10 4.93 31.73
C TRP A 769 5.18 6.02 31.80
N LYS A 770 4.94 7.20 31.23
CA LYS A 770 5.87 8.35 31.26
C LYS A 770 6.09 8.93 32.67
N LYS A 771 5.21 8.61 33.63
CA LYS A 771 5.27 9.11 35.01
C LYS A 771 6.14 8.25 35.92
N TYR A 772 6.72 7.16 35.40
CA TYR A 772 7.59 6.26 36.16
C TYR A 772 8.98 6.21 35.53
N PRO A 773 10.05 6.15 36.33
CA PRO A 773 11.42 6.10 35.81
C PRO A 773 11.73 4.72 35.22
N ILE A 774 12.76 4.64 34.38
CA ILE A 774 13.37 3.35 34.00
C ILE A 774 13.93 2.68 35.25
N GLN A 775 13.53 1.42 35.48
CA GLN A 775 14.00 0.61 36.60
C GLN A 775 14.87 -0.56 36.13
N ASN A 776 15.75 -1.01 37.02
CA ASN A 776 16.65 -2.15 36.79
C ASN A 776 16.71 -3.10 37.99
N LEU A 777 15.57 -3.27 38.68
CA LEU A 777 15.42 -4.14 39.84
C LEU A 777 15.42 -5.60 39.37
N THR A 778 16.04 -6.50 40.14
CA THR A 778 15.87 -7.95 39.93
C THR A 778 14.56 -8.41 40.55
N PHE A 779 13.99 -9.53 40.10
CA PHE A 779 12.71 -10.03 40.63
C PHE A 779 12.78 -10.35 42.12
N GLU A 780 13.94 -10.80 42.61
CA GLU A 780 14.21 -11.11 44.02
C GLU A 780 14.23 -9.87 44.90
N SER A 781 14.52 -8.71 44.31
CA SER A 781 14.59 -7.44 45.03
C SER A 781 13.24 -6.74 45.18
N ILE A 782 12.22 -7.20 44.45
CA ILE A 782 10.86 -6.66 44.51
C ILE A 782 10.11 -7.37 45.64
N LYS A 783 9.76 -6.61 46.67
CA LYS A 783 9.12 -7.10 47.90
C LYS A 783 7.60 -7.11 47.80
#